data_AF-A0A0F8CUM2-F1
#
_entry.id   AF-A0A0F8CUM2-F1
#
_cell.length_a   1.000
_cell.length_b   1.000
_cell.length_c   1.000
_cell.angle_alpha   90.00
_cell.angle_beta   90.00
_cell.angle_gamma   90.00
#
_symmetry.space_group_name_H-M   'P 1'
#
loop_
_entity.id
_entity.type
_entity.pdbx_description
1 polymer ?
#
loop_
_entity_poly.entity_id
_entity_poly.type
_entity_poly.pdbx_seq_one_letter_code
_entity_poly.pdbx_strand_id
1 'polypeptide(L)'
;MSKLTTGSFSIEDLESVQITINNIVGAAKEAAEEAKELGPMGPTPFPGIATLRDWSFTLFDRYEPVYTPMCDQCCYCTFGPCNLEGNKRGACGIDMKGQAAREFFLRCITGCACHSAHGRHLLNHIIELFGEEMPINMGASNVIAPNIQLVTGRQPKTLGDLKPIMEYVEEELGQMLATIHAGQEGAAIDYDNKSMLAGVLDHVGMEVSDIAQVTALGFPKSDPDVPLVQVGMGTIDPKKPVIIAIGHNVAGVTYIMDYMEDNDLTDKMEIGGLCCTAFDMTRYKREDRQAPYAKIVGSLAKELKIVRSGIPDVIVLDEQCVRADLVQEGQKLKIPVIASNDKIMYGLPDRTNDDVDAIIEDIKSGAIPGCVMLDYEKLGELVPRIAMEMAPIRDAEGLTAIPSDEEMKALVGKCVECGECKIACPEELDIPEAMAAAKEGDINALEALHDICVGCRRCEQVCNKDIPILNVIEKAAMKAISEEKGLVRAGRGQVSDAEIRAEGLNLVMGTTPGVIAIIGCANYPAGSKDVYNIAEEFLKRNYLLVVSGCSAMDIGMYKDEDGKTLYERYPGRFEKGNILNTGSCVSNSHISGTVHKVAAIFAGRNLSGNLAEIADYSLTRVGAVGLAWGAYSQKAAAIGTGCNMYGIPAVLGPHSSKYRRALIAKNYDESRWKVYDGRNGQEMAIPPAPEFLITTAETWQETCVILAKNCIRPSDNNMGRSIKLTHWMELSEKYLGIMPEDWWKYVRHEADLPLSKREELLKKLEAEHGWEIDWKKKKIISGPAIKFDVSAQPTNLKRLCKEA
;
A
#
# COMPACT_ATOMS: atom_id res chain seq x y z
N MET A 1 -11.17 0.49 -53.62
CA MET A 1 -10.86 1.84 -53.11
C MET A 1 -9.37 2.08 -53.33
N SER A 2 -9.02 3.21 -53.95
CA SER A 2 -7.65 3.58 -54.34
C SER A 2 -6.73 3.80 -53.13
N LYS A 3 -5.46 3.40 -53.26
CA LYS A 3 -4.39 3.74 -52.30
C LYS A 3 -4.19 5.25 -52.31
N LEU A 4 -4.37 5.90 -51.16
CA LEU A 4 -3.93 7.29 -50.95
C LEU A 4 -2.40 7.32 -50.95
N THR A 5 -1.82 8.17 -51.80
CA THR A 5 -0.40 8.52 -51.80
C THR A 5 -0.19 9.86 -51.12
N THR A 6 1.00 10.06 -50.55
CA THR A 6 1.46 11.32 -49.94
C THR A 6 1.34 12.50 -50.92
N GLY A 7 0.82 13.63 -50.44
CA GLY A 7 0.68 14.86 -51.21
C GLY A 7 0.68 16.08 -50.29
N SER A 8 1.01 17.25 -50.85
CA SER A 8 1.00 18.53 -50.15
C SER A 8 -0.19 19.38 -50.59
N PHE A 9 -0.75 20.16 -49.66
CA PHE A 9 -1.72 21.20 -49.97
C PHE A 9 -1.35 22.48 -49.22
N SER A 10 -1.62 23.61 -49.87
CA SER A 10 -1.39 24.97 -49.37
C SER A 10 -2.72 25.69 -49.28
N ILE A 11 -2.94 26.44 -48.20
CA ILE A 11 -4.12 27.27 -48.00
C ILE A 11 -3.64 28.65 -47.56
N GLU A 12 -4.05 29.70 -48.29
CA GLU A 12 -3.76 31.11 -47.96
C GLU A 12 -5.09 31.87 -47.76
N ASP A 13 -5.03 32.94 -46.96
CA ASP A 13 -6.12 33.86 -46.61
C ASP A 13 -7.32 33.27 -45.83
N LEU A 14 -7.06 32.76 -44.62
CA LEU A 14 -8.11 32.41 -43.66
C LEU A 14 -7.99 33.22 -42.37
N GLU A 15 -9.01 34.03 -42.06
CA GLU A 15 -9.27 34.51 -40.71
C GLU A 15 -10.33 33.62 -40.05
N SER A 16 -9.99 33.03 -38.90
CA SER A 16 -10.89 32.24 -38.03
C SER A 16 -11.27 30.82 -38.50
N VAL A 17 -10.28 29.96 -38.79
CA VAL A 17 -10.50 28.50 -38.96
C VAL A 17 -9.61 27.69 -38.00
N GLN A 18 -10.18 26.68 -37.35
CA GLN A 18 -9.47 25.68 -36.56
C GLN A 18 -9.44 24.36 -37.35
N ILE A 19 -8.23 23.87 -37.66
CA ILE A 19 -8.02 22.57 -38.35
C ILE A 19 -7.55 21.56 -37.29
N THR A 20 -8.23 20.41 -37.20
CA THR A 20 -7.85 19.30 -36.31
C THR A 20 -7.48 18.09 -37.15
N ILE A 21 -6.23 17.63 -37.06
CA ILE A 21 -5.71 16.44 -37.75
C ILE A 21 -5.63 15.31 -36.73
N ASN A 22 -6.45 14.26 -36.88
CA ASN A 22 -6.59 13.21 -35.86
C ASN A 22 -5.47 12.15 -35.88
N ASN A 23 -4.71 11.98 -36.97
CA ASN A 23 -3.54 11.07 -37.02
C ASN A 23 -2.64 11.36 -38.23
N ILE A 24 -1.32 11.38 -38.01
CA ILE A 24 -0.30 11.51 -39.06
C ILE A 24 0.36 10.14 -39.26
N VAL A 25 0.15 9.53 -40.44
CA VAL A 25 0.76 8.24 -40.80
C VAL A 25 2.23 8.48 -41.19
N GLY A 26 3.17 7.96 -40.39
CA GLY A 26 4.61 8.07 -40.63
C GLY A 26 5.40 8.81 -39.55
N ALA A 27 4.73 9.58 -38.68
CA ALA A 27 5.38 10.30 -37.57
C ALA A 27 6.01 9.36 -36.52
N ALA A 28 5.53 8.12 -36.42
CA ALA A 28 6.10 7.11 -35.52
C ALA A 28 7.52 6.63 -35.93
N LYS A 29 7.93 6.82 -37.19
CA LYS A 29 9.26 6.43 -37.66
C LYS A 29 10.29 7.55 -37.52
N GLU A 30 9.89 8.81 -37.75
CA GLU A 30 10.77 9.96 -37.52
C GLU A 30 10.90 10.30 -36.01
N ALA A 31 9.84 10.11 -35.22
CA ALA A 31 9.92 10.26 -33.76
C ALA A 31 10.82 9.22 -33.07
N ALA A 32 11.09 8.08 -33.73
CA ALA A 32 12.00 7.06 -33.22
C ALA A 32 13.49 7.39 -33.46
N GLU A 33 13.81 8.22 -34.47
CA GLU A 33 15.19 8.65 -34.74
C GLU A 33 15.61 9.91 -33.96
N GLU A 34 14.67 10.65 -33.36
CA GLU A 34 14.93 11.81 -32.48
C GLU A 34 14.52 11.56 -31.02
N ALA A 35 14.98 10.48 -30.40
CA ALA A 35 14.94 10.34 -28.94
C ALA A 35 15.92 11.34 -28.27
N LYS A 36 15.53 12.62 -28.20
CA LYS A 36 16.01 13.58 -27.19
C LYS A 36 15.37 13.20 -25.85
N GLU A 37 15.71 12.03 -25.32
CA GLU A 37 15.05 11.49 -24.13
C GLU A 37 16.05 11.33 -22.99
N LEU A 38 15.62 11.74 -21.79
CA LEU A 38 16.40 12.10 -20.60
C LEU A 38 16.80 13.59 -20.63
N GLY A 39 16.09 14.39 -19.84
CA GLY A 39 16.59 15.72 -19.43
C GLY A 39 17.98 15.60 -18.76
N PRO A 40 18.63 16.73 -18.47
CA PRO A 40 19.99 16.70 -17.91
C PRO A 40 20.04 15.90 -16.62
N MET A 41 21.08 15.10 -16.38
CA MET A 41 21.22 14.35 -15.13
C MET A 41 21.17 15.31 -13.92
N GLY A 42 20.35 14.97 -12.94
CA GLY A 42 20.27 15.66 -11.65
C GLY A 42 21.50 15.40 -10.78
N PRO A 43 21.56 16.01 -9.59
CA PRO A 43 22.76 16.00 -8.76
C PRO A 43 23.00 14.68 -8.02
N THR A 44 22.03 13.76 -7.97
CA THR A 44 22.09 12.59 -7.09
C THR A 44 21.69 11.28 -7.80
N PRO A 45 22.36 10.88 -8.90
CA PRO A 45 22.19 9.53 -9.44
C PRO A 45 22.86 8.50 -8.52
N PHE A 46 22.20 7.36 -8.29
CA PHE A 46 22.69 6.26 -7.44
C PHE A 46 23.12 6.75 -6.03
N PRO A 47 22.21 7.36 -5.26
CA PRO A 47 22.55 7.94 -3.96
C PRO A 47 22.88 6.89 -2.89
N GLY A 48 24.09 6.96 -2.33
CA GLY A 48 24.42 6.26 -1.08
C GLY A 48 23.87 6.98 0.17
N ILE A 49 24.11 6.39 1.34
CA ILE A 49 23.61 6.85 2.67
C ILE A 49 23.71 8.37 2.91
N ALA A 50 24.82 8.99 2.54
CA ALA A 50 25.06 10.41 2.80
C ALA A 50 24.49 11.35 1.73
N THR A 51 24.21 10.85 0.52
CA THR A 51 23.94 11.67 -0.67
C THR A 51 22.67 12.51 -0.54
N LEU A 52 21.62 11.97 0.08
CA LEU A 52 20.32 12.64 0.23
C LEU A 52 20.11 13.28 1.62
N ARG A 53 21.15 13.28 2.46
CA ARG A 53 21.06 13.71 3.86
C ARG A 53 20.55 15.12 4.03
N ASP A 54 21.00 16.05 3.19
CA ASP A 54 20.57 17.45 3.25
C ASP A 54 19.07 17.60 3.00
N TRP A 55 18.51 16.79 2.10
CA TRP A 55 17.07 16.77 1.85
C TRP A 55 16.31 16.18 3.03
N SER A 56 16.75 15.04 3.56
CA SER A 56 16.14 14.46 4.76
C SER A 56 16.17 15.43 5.95
N PHE A 57 17.27 16.15 6.14
CA PHE A 57 17.41 17.13 7.22
C PHE A 57 16.50 18.34 7.01
N THR A 58 16.32 18.78 5.75
CA THR A 58 15.33 19.80 5.40
C THR A 58 13.91 19.35 5.76
N LEU A 59 13.58 18.07 5.53
CA LEU A 59 12.31 17.50 5.95
C LEU A 59 12.19 17.44 7.48
N PHE A 60 13.21 16.95 8.19
CA PHE A 60 13.20 16.80 9.65
C PHE A 60 13.17 18.11 10.42
N ASP A 61 13.69 19.18 9.83
CA ASP A 61 13.62 20.52 10.45
C ASP A 61 12.16 20.99 10.60
N ARG A 62 11.30 20.66 9.63
CA ARG A 62 9.85 20.91 9.71
C ARG A 62 9.12 19.78 10.43
N TYR A 63 9.36 18.54 10.02
CA TYR A 63 8.68 17.33 10.48
C TYR A 63 9.57 16.57 11.46
N GLU A 64 9.56 17.03 12.70
CA GLU A 64 10.47 16.51 13.72
C GLU A 64 10.20 15.02 14.00
N PRO A 65 11.25 14.19 14.13
CA PRO A 65 11.10 12.83 14.61
C PRO A 65 10.52 12.78 16.03
N VAL A 66 9.37 12.12 16.16
CA VAL A 66 8.72 11.83 17.45
C VAL A 66 8.97 10.37 17.79
N TYR A 67 9.71 10.12 18.87
CA TYR A 67 10.07 8.76 19.29
C TYR A 67 9.15 8.25 20.39
N THR A 68 8.54 7.09 20.16
CA THR A 68 7.67 6.36 21.10
C THR A 68 8.20 4.94 21.30
N PRO A 69 9.20 4.73 22.16
CA PRO A 69 9.83 3.43 22.34
C PRO A 69 8.84 2.32 22.68
N MET A 70 8.93 1.18 22.00
CA MET A 70 8.11 -0.02 22.27
C MET A 70 8.64 -0.85 23.44
N CYS A 71 9.90 -0.60 23.83
CA CYS A 71 10.61 -1.26 24.92
C CYS A 71 11.64 -0.28 25.48
N ASP A 72 11.80 -0.26 26.80
CA ASP A 72 12.77 0.59 27.50
C ASP A 72 14.18 0.00 27.56
N GLN A 73 14.45 -1.05 26.79
CA GLN A 73 15.72 -1.77 26.80
C GLN A 73 16.32 -1.92 25.40
N CYS A 74 17.64 -2.12 25.36
CA CYS A 74 18.36 -2.58 24.18
C CYS A 74 19.03 -3.93 24.46
N CYS A 75 18.74 -4.94 23.63
CA CYS A 75 19.24 -6.31 23.75
C CYS A 75 20.07 -6.76 22.54
N TYR A 76 20.67 -5.83 21.80
CA TYR A 76 21.38 -6.12 20.54
C TYR A 76 22.69 -6.90 20.69
N CYS A 77 23.37 -6.82 21.84
CA CYS A 77 24.68 -7.43 22.01
C CYS A 77 24.88 -7.94 23.44
N THR A 78 25.98 -8.66 23.65
CA THR A 78 26.32 -9.34 24.92
C THR A 78 26.68 -8.38 26.06
N PHE A 79 26.86 -7.08 25.80
CA PHE A 79 26.92 -6.08 26.87
C PHE A 79 25.55 -5.76 27.49
N GLY A 80 24.45 -6.08 26.79
CA GLY A 80 23.09 -5.86 27.26
C GLY A 80 22.49 -7.06 28.00
N PRO A 81 21.18 -7.01 28.33
CA PRO A 81 20.26 -5.90 28.03
C PRO A 81 20.61 -4.62 28.78
N CYS A 82 20.62 -3.48 28.08
CA CYS A 82 20.81 -2.16 28.68
C CYS A 82 19.45 -1.52 28.98
N ASN A 83 19.25 -0.97 30.19
CA ASN A 83 18.08 -0.13 30.50
C ASN A 83 18.28 1.29 29.95
N LEU A 84 17.40 1.74 29.06
CA LEU A 84 17.42 3.04 28.38
C LEU A 84 16.36 4.03 28.89
N GLU A 85 15.55 3.64 29.88
CA GLU A 85 14.49 4.46 30.48
C GLU A 85 14.95 5.88 30.82
N GLY A 86 14.14 6.89 30.48
CA GLY A 86 14.47 8.29 30.71
C GLY A 86 15.55 8.83 29.77
N ASN A 87 15.67 8.24 28.57
CA ASN A 87 16.71 8.55 27.59
C ASN A 87 18.14 8.32 28.09
N LYS A 88 18.33 7.29 28.94
CA LYS A 88 19.67 6.83 29.36
C LYS A 88 20.44 6.27 28.16
N ARG A 89 21.76 6.14 28.35
CA ARG A 89 22.66 5.49 27.39
C ARG A 89 22.90 4.04 27.75
N GLY A 90 22.96 3.18 26.73
CA GLY A 90 23.44 1.81 26.88
C GLY A 90 24.95 1.75 27.07
N ALA A 91 25.47 0.56 27.35
CA ALA A 91 26.90 0.34 27.59
C ALA A 91 27.81 0.79 26.43
N CYS A 92 27.32 0.73 25.19
CA CYS A 92 28.02 1.20 23.99
C CYS A 92 27.86 2.70 23.70
N GLY A 93 27.11 3.43 24.52
CA GLY A 93 26.95 4.89 24.43
C GLY A 93 25.72 5.39 23.67
N ILE A 94 24.98 4.56 22.93
CA ILE A 94 23.73 4.96 22.25
C ILE A 94 22.64 5.29 23.29
N ASP A 95 21.88 6.36 23.08
CA ASP A 95 20.74 6.70 23.93
C ASP A 95 19.42 6.07 23.45
N MET A 96 18.34 6.26 24.19
CA MET A 96 17.03 5.67 23.88
C MET A 96 16.46 6.18 22.55
N LYS A 97 16.62 7.46 22.24
CA LYS A 97 16.20 8.03 20.95
C LYS A 97 16.98 7.41 19.80
N GLY A 98 18.30 7.31 19.92
CA GLY A 98 19.16 6.64 18.96
C GLY A 98 18.76 5.18 18.76
N GLN A 99 18.46 4.44 19.84
CA GLN A 99 17.98 3.06 19.75
C GLN A 99 16.59 2.98 19.09
N ALA A 100 15.65 3.86 19.44
CA ALA A 100 14.31 3.86 18.85
C ALA A 100 14.36 4.14 17.34
N ALA A 101 15.19 5.10 16.91
CA ALA A 101 15.47 5.37 15.51
C ALA A 101 16.15 4.18 14.83
N ARG A 102 17.12 3.53 15.49
CA ARG A 102 17.79 2.32 14.98
C ARG A 102 16.83 1.14 14.80
N GLU A 103 15.90 0.95 15.72
CA GLU A 103 14.85 -0.07 15.62
C GLU A 103 13.89 0.21 14.46
N PHE A 104 13.45 1.46 14.31
CA PHE A 104 12.62 1.87 13.18
C PHE A 104 13.35 1.64 11.86
N PHE A 105 14.61 2.10 11.77
CA PHE A 105 15.48 1.88 10.62
C PHE A 105 15.64 0.40 10.28
N LEU A 106 15.83 -0.49 11.28
CA LEU A 106 15.86 -1.94 11.09
C LEU A 106 14.58 -2.45 10.42
N ARG A 107 13.40 -1.92 10.81
CA ARG A 107 12.13 -2.29 10.17
C ARG A 107 12.10 -1.83 8.71
N CYS A 108 12.54 -0.61 8.40
CA CYS A 108 12.60 -0.11 7.03
C CYS A 108 13.52 -0.95 6.13
N ILE A 109 14.75 -1.27 6.56
CA ILE A 109 15.67 -2.08 5.74
C ILE A 109 15.19 -3.52 5.61
N THR A 110 14.49 -4.06 6.61
CA THR A 110 13.87 -5.39 6.50
C THR A 110 12.74 -5.36 5.44
N GLY A 111 11.93 -4.31 5.42
CA GLY A 111 10.90 -4.11 4.39
C GLY A 111 11.50 -4.00 2.98
N CYS A 112 12.52 -3.16 2.84
CA CYS A 112 13.28 -3.00 1.59
C CYS A 112 13.94 -4.31 1.12
N ALA A 113 14.52 -5.07 2.05
CA ALA A 113 15.07 -6.41 1.76
C ALA A 113 13.99 -7.39 1.28
N CYS A 114 12.79 -7.36 1.84
CA CYS A 114 11.69 -8.22 1.39
C CYS A 114 11.29 -7.93 -0.06
N HIS A 115 11.09 -6.65 -0.44
CA HIS A 115 10.70 -6.33 -1.81
C HIS A 115 11.85 -6.53 -2.82
N SER A 116 13.09 -6.21 -2.45
CA SER A 116 14.26 -6.44 -3.32
C SER A 116 14.56 -7.93 -3.51
N ALA A 117 14.52 -8.76 -2.45
CA ALA A 117 14.72 -10.20 -2.58
C ALA A 117 13.63 -10.86 -3.44
N HIS A 118 12.37 -10.43 -3.29
CA HIS A 118 11.27 -10.84 -4.16
C HIS A 118 11.54 -10.44 -5.62
N GLY A 119 11.93 -9.18 -5.85
CA GLY A 119 12.26 -8.67 -7.19
C GLY A 119 13.44 -9.38 -7.84
N ARG A 120 14.51 -9.66 -7.07
CA ARG A 120 15.68 -10.41 -7.54
C ARG A 120 15.30 -11.83 -7.96
N HIS A 121 14.53 -12.53 -7.14
CA HIS A 121 14.10 -13.89 -7.45
C HIS A 121 13.27 -13.92 -8.74
N LEU A 122 12.24 -13.07 -8.83
CA LEU A 122 11.42 -12.95 -10.03
C LEU A 122 12.23 -12.56 -11.26
N LEU A 123 13.08 -11.54 -11.17
CA LEU A 123 13.85 -11.04 -12.29
C LEU A 123 14.77 -12.12 -12.86
N ASN A 124 15.49 -12.85 -12.00
CA ASN A 124 16.37 -13.93 -12.44
C ASN A 124 15.56 -15.04 -13.13
N HIS A 125 14.48 -15.51 -12.51
CA HIS A 125 13.66 -16.57 -13.07
C HIS A 125 13.02 -16.18 -14.41
N ILE A 126 12.47 -14.96 -14.51
CA ILE A 126 11.88 -14.44 -15.74
C ILE A 126 12.97 -14.30 -16.84
N ILE A 127 14.17 -13.84 -16.50
CA ILE A 127 15.27 -13.75 -17.48
C ILE A 127 15.70 -15.14 -17.95
N GLU A 128 15.72 -16.15 -17.08
CA GLU A 128 16.01 -17.53 -17.46
C GLU A 128 14.98 -18.06 -18.47
N LEU A 129 13.70 -17.73 -18.30
CA LEU A 129 12.62 -18.16 -19.18
C LEU A 129 12.55 -17.39 -20.51
N PHE A 130 12.69 -16.07 -20.45
CA PHE A 130 12.35 -15.18 -21.57
C PHE A 130 13.54 -14.41 -22.17
N GLY A 131 14.71 -14.47 -21.52
CA GLY A 131 15.94 -13.81 -21.94
C GLY A 131 16.05 -12.34 -21.51
N GLU A 132 17.30 -11.87 -21.39
CA GLU A 132 17.61 -10.49 -20.98
C GLU A 132 17.11 -9.42 -21.99
N GLU A 133 17.02 -9.78 -23.26
CA GLU A 133 16.64 -8.89 -24.36
C GLU A 133 15.12 -8.63 -24.46
N MET A 134 14.30 -9.29 -23.63
CA MET A 134 12.85 -9.06 -23.62
C MET A 134 12.55 -7.58 -23.36
N PRO A 135 11.85 -6.87 -24.29
CA PRO A 135 11.54 -5.46 -24.11
C PRO A 135 10.53 -5.22 -23.00
N ILE A 136 10.78 -4.21 -22.17
CA ILE A 136 9.83 -3.79 -21.13
C ILE A 136 8.54 -3.27 -21.79
N ASN A 137 7.40 -3.73 -21.30
CA ASN A 137 6.09 -3.33 -21.80
C ASN A 137 5.11 -3.05 -20.66
N MET A 138 4.98 -1.77 -20.29
CA MET A 138 4.08 -1.30 -19.24
C MET A 138 2.79 -0.66 -19.78
N GLY A 139 2.53 -0.81 -21.09
CA GLY A 139 1.42 -0.14 -21.79
C GLY A 139 1.79 1.26 -22.30
N ALA A 140 0.77 2.09 -22.52
CA ALA A 140 0.90 3.40 -23.16
C ALA A 140 1.50 4.49 -22.24
N SER A 141 2.78 4.34 -21.88
CA SER A 141 3.57 5.32 -21.12
C SER A 141 4.97 5.46 -21.69
N ASN A 142 5.47 6.68 -21.81
CA ASN A 142 6.87 6.96 -22.15
C ASN A 142 7.73 7.01 -20.88
N VAL A 143 7.17 7.48 -19.76
CA VAL A 143 7.82 7.38 -18.45
C VAL A 143 7.48 6.01 -17.84
N ILE A 144 8.26 4.99 -18.18
CA ILE A 144 7.97 3.58 -17.81
C ILE A 144 8.43 3.18 -16.41
N ALA A 145 9.46 3.83 -15.86
CA ALA A 145 10.07 3.47 -14.58
C ALA A 145 10.43 4.73 -13.77
N PRO A 146 9.42 5.48 -13.28
CA PRO A 146 9.64 6.78 -12.65
C PRO A 146 10.50 6.72 -11.38
N ASN A 147 10.39 5.70 -10.53
CA ASN A 147 11.22 5.62 -9.31
C ASN A 147 12.68 5.29 -9.67
N ILE A 148 12.89 4.30 -10.55
CA ILE A 148 14.21 3.93 -11.07
C ILE A 148 14.87 5.13 -11.72
N GLN A 149 14.18 5.83 -12.61
CA GLN A 149 14.72 7.01 -13.27
C GLN A 149 15.03 8.13 -12.28
N LEU A 150 14.14 8.38 -11.32
CA LEU A 150 14.34 9.42 -10.31
C LEU A 150 15.61 9.19 -9.48
N VAL A 151 15.88 7.95 -9.11
CA VAL A 151 16.97 7.57 -8.19
C VAL A 151 18.27 7.31 -8.95
N THR A 152 18.21 6.64 -10.08
CA THR A 152 19.40 6.15 -10.80
C THR A 152 19.74 6.98 -12.04
N GLY A 153 18.78 7.76 -12.53
CA GLY A 153 18.90 8.45 -13.80
C GLY A 153 18.78 7.56 -15.04
N ARG A 154 18.50 6.27 -14.87
CA ARG A 154 18.35 5.30 -15.96
C ARG A 154 16.88 5.09 -16.32
N GLN A 155 16.62 4.87 -17.60
CA GLN A 155 15.35 4.32 -18.08
C GLN A 155 15.63 2.93 -18.68
N PRO A 156 15.22 1.84 -18.01
CA PRO A 156 15.45 0.49 -18.50
C PRO A 156 14.57 0.22 -19.72
N LYS A 157 15.11 -0.43 -20.75
CA LYS A 157 14.38 -0.78 -21.99
C LYS A 157 14.12 -2.28 -22.09
N THR A 158 14.98 -3.10 -21.49
CA THR A 158 14.83 -4.56 -21.46
C THR A 158 14.84 -5.09 -20.02
N LEU A 159 14.52 -6.37 -19.84
CA LEU A 159 14.66 -7.02 -18.54
C LEU A 159 16.11 -7.01 -18.03
N GLY A 160 17.09 -7.19 -18.93
CA GLY A 160 18.52 -7.11 -18.60
C GLY A 160 18.93 -5.77 -17.98
N ASP A 161 18.32 -4.67 -18.42
CA ASP A 161 18.59 -3.33 -17.87
C ASP A 161 18.17 -3.18 -16.40
N LEU A 162 17.29 -4.04 -15.89
CA LEU A 162 16.86 -4.04 -14.49
C LEU A 162 17.92 -4.65 -13.55
N LYS A 163 18.83 -5.50 -14.06
CA LYS A 163 19.82 -6.20 -13.21
C LYS A 163 20.77 -5.23 -12.49
N PRO A 164 21.41 -4.24 -13.16
CA PRO A 164 22.28 -3.30 -12.47
C PRO A 164 21.54 -2.38 -11.48
N ILE A 165 20.23 -2.18 -11.68
CA ILE A 165 19.39 -1.42 -10.75
C ILE A 165 19.16 -2.22 -9.48
N MET A 166 18.82 -3.50 -9.61
CA MET A 166 18.65 -4.40 -8.47
C MET A 166 19.98 -4.63 -7.72
N GLU A 167 21.10 -4.76 -8.43
CA GLU A 167 22.45 -4.86 -7.84
C GLU A 167 22.76 -3.65 -6.96
N TYR A 168 22.41 -2.45 -7.41
CA TYR A 168 22.56 -1.23 -6.61
C TYR A 168 21.71 -1.25 -5.32
N VAL A 169 20.45 -1.69 -5.40
CA VAL A 169 19.58 -1.80 -4.23
C VAL A 169 20.17 -2.79 -3.21
N GLU A 170 20.67 -3.94 -3.69
CA GLU A 170 21.30 -4.97 -2.87
C GLU A 170 22.61 -4.49 -2.22
N GLU A 171 23.43 -3.75 -2.96
CA GLU A 171 24.67 -3.14 -2.45
C GLU A 171 24.37 -2.19 -1.28
N GLU A 172 23.47 -1.23 -1.48
CA GLU A 172 23.11 -0.26 -0.45
C GLU A 172 22.39 -0.90 0.74
N LEU A 173 21.59 -1.95 0.53
CA LEU A 173 21.02 -2.75 1.62
C LEU A 173 22.12 -3.39 2.48
N GLY A 174 23.17 -3.93 1.86
CA GLY A 174 24.35 -4.46 2.55
C GLY A 174 25.04 -3.39 3.41
N GLN A 175 25.25 -2.19 2.86
CA GLN A 175 25.81 -1.06 3.60
C GLN A 175 24.93 -0.66 4.78
N MET A 176 23.62 -0.53 4.56
CA MET A 176 22.66 -0.12 5.57
C MET A 176 22.52 -1.14 6.71
N LEU A 177 22.47 -2.45 6.40
CA LEU A 177 22.44 -3.50 7.41
C LEU A 177 23.68 -3.47 8.30
N ALA A 178 24.86 -3.19 7.74
CA ALA A 178 26.08 -3.06 8.53
C ALA A 178 25.98 -1.93 9.58
N THR A 179 25.19 -0.88 9.34
CA THR A 179 24.97 0.22 10.29
C THR A 179 24.04 -0.12 11.47
N ILE A 180 23.36 -1.28 11.45
CA ILE A 180 22.58 -1.78 12.58
C ILE A 180 23.47 -2.31 13.71
N HIS A 181 24.67 -2.77 13.37
CA HIS A 181 25.62 -3.33 14.32
C HIS A 181 25.90 -2.38 15.50
N ALA A 182 26.14 -2.94 16.68
CA ALA A 182 26.48 -2.14 17.86
C ALA A 182 27.77 -1.33 17.62
N GLY A 183 27.80 -0.06 18.06
CA GLY A 183 28.96 0.84 17.89
C GLY A 183 29.08 1.52 16.52
N GLN A 184 27.98 1.59 15.75
CA GLN A 184 27.90 2.30 14.46
C GLN A 184 27.37 3.74 14.66
N GLU A 185 26.21 4.07 14.07
CA GLU A 185 25.59 5.38 14.21
C GLU A 185 25.11 5.62 15.65
N GLY A 186 25.35 6.82 16.17
CA GLY A 186 25.02 7.24 17.53
C GLY A 186 23.92 8.28 17.60
N ALA A 187 23.59 8.94 16.48
CA ALA A 187 22.59 10.00 16.42
C ALA A 187 21.26 9.50 15.81
N ALA A 188 20.15 9.78 16.49
CA ALA A 188 18.82 9.36 16.08
C ALA A 188 18.43 9.93 14.69
N ILE A 189 18.70 11.21 14.46
CA ILE A 189 18.39 11.89 13.18
C ILE A 189 19.13 11.28 11.98
N ASP A 190 20.33 10.75 12.19
CA ASP A 190 21.10 10.10 11.13
C ASP A 190 20.63 8.66 10.87
N TYR A 191 19.99 8.00 11.85
CA TYR A 191 19.22 6.78 11.61
C TYR A 191 17.90 7.07 10.86
N ASP A 192 17.25 8.20 11.13
CA ASP A 192 16.08 8.62 10.37
C ASP A 192 16.43 8.92 8.90
N ASN A 193 17.57 9.57 8.62
CA ASN A 193 18.07 9.71 7.25
C ASN A 193 18.32 8.36 6.56
N LYS A 194 18.96 7.40 7.24
CA LYS A 194 19.18 6.06 6.71
C LYS A 194 17.85 5.35 6.43
N SER A 195 16.84 5.54 7.29
CA SER A 195 15.47 5.06 7.06
C SER A 195 14.86 5.65 5.80
N MET A 196 15.05 6.96 5.56
CA MET A 196 14.58 7.62 4.34
C MET A 196 15.19 7.01 3.08
N LEU A 197 16.51 6.76 3.05
CA LEU A 197 17.14 6.09 1.93
C LEU A 197 16.61 4.65 1.75
N ALA A 198 16.46 3.89 2.84
CA ALA A 198 15.87 2.55 2.78
C ALA A 198 14.48 2.56 2.15
N GLY A 199 13.63 3.55 2.48
CA GLY A 199 12.32 3.74 1.86
C GLY A 199 12.39 4.11 0.37
N VAL A 200 13.36 4.92 -0.04
CA VAL A 200 13.58 5.23 -1.47
C VAL A 200 13.95 3.97 -2.25
N LEU A 201 14.91 3.20 -1.73
CA LEU A 201 15.37 1.96 -2.35
C LEU A 201 14.29 0.88 -2.35
N ASP A 202 13.42 0.86 -1.34
CA ASP A 202 12.24 0.01 -1.30
C ASP A 202 11.35 0.23 -2.53
N HIS A 203 11.05 1.48 -2.86
CA HIS A 203 10.26 1.82 -4.05
C HIS A 203 10.96 1.47 -5.37
N VAL A 204 12.30 1.53 -5.42
CA VAL A 204 13.07 1.08 -6.58
C VAL A 204 12.98 -0.45 -6.73
N GLY A 205 13.18 -1.21 -5.65
CA GLY A 205 13.06 -2.67 -5.67
C GLY A 205 11.65 -3.15 -6.01
N MET A 206 10.63 -2.48 -5.46
CA MET A 206 9.22 -2.69 -5.81
C MET A 206 8.96 -2.44 -7.30
N GLU A 207 9.50 -1.34 -7.86
CA GLU A 207 9.30 -1.01 -9.28
C GLU A 207 9.97 -2.03 -10.21
N VAL A 208 11.19 -2.48 -9.89
CA VAL A 208 11.84 -3.58 -10.63
C VAL A 208 10.98 -4.84 -10.61
N SER A 209 10.47 -5.20 -9.43
CA SER A 209 9.64 -6.40 -9.23
C SER A 209 8.41 -6.37 -10.12
N ASP A 210 7.61 -5.30 -10.03
CA ASP A 210 6.34 -5.24 -10.75
C ASP A 210 6.53 -5.02 -12.26
N ILE A 211 7.57 -4.30 -12.69
CA ILE A 211 7.88 -4.17 -14.13
C ILE A 211 8.23 -5.53 -14.74
N ALA A 212 9.05 -6.34 -14.07
CA ALA A 212 9.48 -7.64 -14.59
C ALA A 212 8.27 -8.57 -14.80
N GLN A 213 7.41 -8.72 -13.78
CA GLN A 213 6.23 -9.57 -13.90
C GLN A 213 5.15 -9.00 -14.84
N VAL A 214 4.95 -7.68 -14.88
CA VAL A 214 3.99 -7.09 -15.84
C VAL A 214 4.42 -7.32 -17.28
N THR A 215 5.72 -7.20 -17.54
CA THR A 215 6.28 -7.40 -18.87
C THR A 215 6.14 -8.85 -19.33
N ALA A 216 6.47 -9.81 -18.46
CA ALA A 216 6.63 -11.21 -18.87
C ALA A 216 5.39 -12.10 -18.65
N LEU A 217 4.56 -11.80 -17.66
CA LEU A 217 3.49 -12.71 -17.21
C LEU A 217 2.09 -12.32 -17.71
N GLY A 218 2.02 -11.43 -18.72
CA GLY A 218 0.77 -11.01 -19.34
C GLY A 218 -0.17 -10.28 -18.39
N PHE A 219 0.37 -9.51 -17.43
CA PHE A 219 -0.46 -8.72 -16.53
C PHE A 219 -1.08 -7.52 -17.25
N PRO A 220 -2.16 -6.94 -16.70
CA PRO A 220 -2.71 -5.70 -17.24
C PRO A 220 -1.71 -4.55 -17.27
N LYS A 221 -1.80 -3.75 -18.34
CA LYS A 221 -0.83 -2.70 -18.68
C LYS A 221 -1.47 -1.33 -18.70
N SER A 222 -1.59 -0.72 -17.52
CA SER A 222 -2.26 0.57 -17.34
C SER A 222 -3.69 0.55 -17.91
N ASP A 223 -4.43 -0.53 -17.67
CA ASP A 223 -5.78 -0.71 -18.23
C ASP A 223 -6.86 -0.32 -17.20
N PRO A 224 -7.73 0.67 -17.46
CA PRO A 224 -8.78 1.07 -16.52
C PRO A 224 -9.94 0.07 -16.42
N ASP A 225 -10.12 -0.81 -17.41
CA ASP A 225 -11.27 -1.73 -17.51
C ASP A 225 -10.91 -3.18 -17.21
N VAL A 226 -9.84 -3.39 -16.44
CA VAL A 226 -9.46 -4.73 -15.96
C VAL A 226 -10.61 -5.42 -15.24
N PRO A 227 -10.69 -6.76 -15.34
CA PRO A 227 -11.83 -7.52 -14.83
C PRO A 227 -11.97 -7.40 -13.30
N LEU A 228 -13.19 -7.60 -12.84
CA LEU A 228 -13.48 -7.79 -11.42
C LEU A 228 -13.21 -9.25 -11.04
N VAL A 229 -12.56 -9.44 -9.91
CA VAL A 229 -12.19 -10.72 -9.32
C VAL A 229 -13.08 -10.96 -8.09
N GLN A 230 -13.55 -12.19 -7.90
CA GLN A 230 -14.27 -12.56 -6.68
C GLN A 230 -13.34 -12.56 -5.46
N VAL A 231 -13.80 -11.94 -4.37
CA VAL A 231 -13.05 -11.87 -3.11
C VAL A 231 -13.88 -12.30 -1.90
N GLY A 232 -13.27 -13.01 -0.96
CA GLY A 232 -13.85 -13.43 0.31
C GLY A 232 -14.00 -14.94 0.45
N MET A 233 -13.98 -15.43 1.69
CA MET A 233 -14.05 -16.86 2.01
C MET A 233 -15.32 -17.52 1.45
N GLY A 234 -16.45 -16.80 1.45
CA GLY A 234 -17.73 -17.30 0.93
C GLY A 234 -17.75 -17.51 -0.59
N THR A 235 -16.74 -17.04 -1.34
CA THR A 235 -16.68 -17.21 -2.80
C THR A 235 -16.10 -18.56 -3.24
N ILE A 236 -15.39 -19.26 -2.34
CA ILE A 236 -14.83 -20.59 -2.61
C ILE A 236 -15.95 -21.63 -2.59
N ASP A 237 -15.98 -22.53 -3.57
CA ASP A 237 -16.90 -23.66 -3.59
C ASP A 237 -16.25 -24.87 -2.89
N PRO A 238 -16.64 -25.20 -1.64
CA PRO A 238 -16.03 -26.28 -0.89
C PRO A 238 -16.40 -27.68 -1.42
N LYS A 239 -17.26 -27.79 -2.44
CA LYS A 239 -17.60 -29.07 -3.08
C LYS A 239 -16.58 -29.49 -4.14
N LYS A 240 -15.72 -28.57 -4.57
CA LYS A 240 -14.62 -28.83 -5.49
C LYS A 240 -13.33 -28.98 -4.70
N PRO A 241 -12.32 -29.69 -5.22
CA PRO A 241 -10.98 -29.64 -4.65
C PRO A 241 -10.46 -28.21 -4.56
N VAL A 242 -9.89 -27.82 -3.42
CA VAL A 242 -9.47 -26.43 -3.15
C VAL A 242 -7.97 -26.33 -2.92
N ILE A 243 -7.29 -25.57 -3.78
CA ILE A 243 -5.91 -25.11 -3.60
C ILE A 243 -5.92 -23.73 -2.96
N ILE A 244 -5.17 -23.55 -1.87
CA ILE A 244 -4.92 -22.23 -1.29
C ILE A 244 -3.44 -21.84 -1.40
N ALA A 245 -3.15 -20.76 -2.13
CA ALA A 245 -1.82 -20.16 -2.24
C ALA A 245 -1.64 -19.01 -1.24
N ILE A 246 -0.57 -19.03 -0.45
CA ILE A 246 -0.27 -18.01 0.56
C ILE A 246 1.16 -17.51 0.38
N GLY A 247 1.32 -16.21 0.08
CA GLY A 247 2.65 -15.61 -0.09
C GLY A 247 2.63 -14.38 -0.98
N HIS A 248 3.72 -14.16 -1.73
CA HIS A 248 3.97 -12.94 -2.51
C HIS A 248 4.45 -13.22 -3.93
N ASN A 249 5.48 -14.05 -4.11
CA ASN A 249 6.03 -14.40 -5.41
C ASN A 249 5.09 -15.36 -6.15
N VAL A 250 4.57 -14.88 -7.28
CA VAL A 250 3.62 -15.61 -8.11
C VAL A 250 4.27 -16.68 -8.99
N ALA A 251 5.60 -16.70 -9.15
CA ALA A 251 6.29 -17.57 -10.11
C ALA A 251 5.87 -19.04 -9.99
N GLY A 252 5.94 -19.64 -8.79
CA GLY A 252 5.50 -21.03 -8.62
C GLY A 252 3.99 -21.23 -8.89
N VAL A 253 3.16 -20.21 -8.63
CA VAL A 253 1.72 -20.27 -8.88
C VAL A 253 1.40 -20.22 -10.38
N THR A 254 2.22 -19.57 -11.21
CA THR A 254 1.98 -19.58 -12.67
C THR A 254 2.09 -20.99 -13.24
N TYR A 255 3.01 -21.81 -12.75
CA TYR A 255 3.13 -23.22 -13.17
C TYR A 255 1.94 -24.07 -12.72
N ILE A 256 1.39 -23.80 -11.53
CA ILE A 256 0.17 -24.45 -11.03
C ILE A 256 -1.02 -24.09 -11.93
N MET A 257 -1.15 -22.81 -12.27
CA MET A 257 -2.20 -22.30 -13.15
C MET A 257 -2.08 -22.84 -14.58
N ASP A 258 -0.86 -22.89 -15.13
CA ASP A 258 -0.58 -23.47 -16.44
C ASP A 258 -0.94 -24.96 -16.49
N TYR A 259 -0.55 -25.73 -15.46
CA TYR A 259 -0.95 -27.14 -15.35
C TYR A 259 -2.48 -27.30 -15.29
N MET A 260 -3.17 -26.43 -14.55
CA MET A 260 -4.64 -26.43 -14.49
C MET A 260 -5.28 -26.11 -15.84
N GLU A 261 -4.73 -25.16 -16.59
CA GLU A 261 -5.17 -24.80 -17.95
C GLU A 261 -4.96 -25.97 -18.92
N ASP A 262 -3.75 -26.54 -18.95
CA ASP A 262 -3.36 -27.62 -19.87
C ASP A 262 -4.12 -28.94 -19.62
N ASN A 263 -4.70 -29.11 -18.41
CA ASN A 263 -5.43 -30.32 -18.02
C ASN A 263 -6.94 -30.10 -17.82
N ASP A 264 -7.51 -28.98 -18.30
CA ASP A 264 -8.93 -28.64 -18.19
C ASP A 264 -9.46 -28.70 -16.73
N LEU A 265 -8.69 -28.21 -15.77
CA LEU A 265 -9.01 -28.26 -14.34
C LEU A 265 -9.61 -26.95 -13.79
N THR A 266 -9.50 -25.84 -14.53
CA THR A 266 -9.89 -24.49 -14.07
C THR A 266 -11.35 -24.38 -13.56
N ASP A 267 -12.28 -25.15 -14.13
CA ASP A 267 -13.68 -25.22 -13.68
C ASP A 267 -13.97 -26.39 -12.71
N LYS A 268 -13.05 -27.36 -12.61
CA LYS A 268 -13.21 -28.58 -11.80
C LYS A 268 -12.66 -28.44 -10.38
N MET A 269 -11.75 -27.50 -10.17
CA MET A 269 -11.17 -27.19 -8.88
C MET A 269 -11.16 -25.68 -8.62
N GLU A 270 -10.97 -25.30 -7.36
CA GLU A 270 -10.85 -23.91 -6.94
C GLU A 270 -9.38 -23.59 -6.64
N ILE A 271 -8.90 -22.44 -7.11
CA ILE A 271 -7.64 -21.86 -6.67
C ILE A 271 -7.91 -20.50 -6.02
N GLY A 272 -7.66 -20.45 -4.72
CA GLY A 272 -7.81 -19.26 -3.88
C GLY A 272 -6.46 -18.75 -3.39
N GLY A 273 -6.32 -17.44 -3.25
CA GLY A 273 -5.08 -16.83 -2.76
C GLY A 273 -5.29 -16.00 -1.51
N LEU A 274 -4.26 -15.92 -0.67
CA LEU A 274 -4.15 -14.95 0.42
C LEU A 274 -2.91 -14.08 0.26
N CYS A 275 -2.95 -12.87 0.81
CA CYS A 275 -1.85 -11.90 0.70
C CYS A 275 -1.56 -11.52 -0.77
N CYS A 276 -0.37 -11.00 -1.05
CA CYS A 276 -0.09 -10.33 -2.31
C CYS A 276 -0.03 -11.30 -3.53
N THR A 277 0.29 -12.59 -3.33
CA THR A 277 0.19 -13.60 -4.40
C THR A 277 -1.25 -13.77 -4.93
N ALA A 278 -2.27 -13.47 -4.12
CA ALA A 278 -3.66 -13.56 -4.55
C ALA A 278 -4.01 -12.52 -5.64
N PHE A 279 -3.40 -11.33 -5.56
CA PHE A 279 -3.53 -10.34 -6.61
C PHE A 279 -2.72 -10.74 -7.83
N ASP A 280 -1.47 -11.17 -7.65
CA ASP A 280 -0.60 -11.42 -8.79
C ASP A 280 -1.06 -12.63 -9.60
N MET A 281 -1.56 -13.69 -8.97
CA MET A 281 -2.16 -14.82 -9.68
C MET A 281 -3.45 -14.43 -10.43
N THR A 282 -4.19 -13.43 -9.95
CA THR A 282 -5.42 -12.92 -10.61
C THR A 282 -5.13 -11.84 -11.65
N ARG A 283 -3.86 -11.42 -11.79
CA ARG A 283 -3.34 -10.59 -12.89
C ARG A 283 -2.73 -11.44 -14.01
N TYR A 284 -2.33 -12.67 -13.72
CA TYR A 284 -1.67 -13.57 -14.68
C TYR A 284 -2.50 -13.83 -15.94
N LYS A 285 -1.90 -13.58 -17.12
CA LYS A 285 -2.56 -13.68 -18.43
C LYS A 285 -3.92 -12.95 -18.47
N ARG A 286 -3.96 -11.69 -18.04
CA ARG A 286 -5.16 -10.82 -18.04
C ARG A 286 -5.01 -9.53 -18.83
N GLU A 287 -3.92 -9.36 -19.57
CA GLU A 287 -3.74 -8.20 -20.47
C GLU A 287 -4.83 -8.09 -21.55
N ASP A 288 -5.49 -9.21 -21.89
CA ASP A 288 -6.60 -9.30 -22.84
C ASP A 288 -7.99 -9.23 -22.18
N ARG A 289 -8.03 -8.97 -20.85
CA ARG A 289 -9.25 -8.85 -20.03
C ARG A 289 -10.08 -10.14 -19.93
N GLN A 290 -9.49 -11.31 -20.15
CA GLN A 290 -10.18 -12.57 -19.88
C GLN A 290 -10.70 -12.64 -18.44
N ALA A 291 -11.83 -13.33 -18.25
CA ALA A 291 -12.42 -13.47 -16.94
C ALA A 291 -11.48 -14.29 -16.02
N PRO A 292 -11.20 -13.83 -14.79
CA PRO A 292 -10.38 -14.57 -13.84
C PRO A 292 -11.15 -15.80 -13.33
N TYR A 293 -10.55 -16.98 -13.45
CA TYR A 293 -11.05 -18.20 -12.80
C TYR A 293 -10.55 -18.35 -11.35
N ALA A 294 -9.37 -17.79 -11.05
CA ALA A 294 -8.79 -17.75 -9.71
C ALA A 294 -9.51 -16.73 -8.81
N LYS A 295 -9.56 -16.99 -7.50
CA LYS A 295 -10.29 -16.18 -6.51
C LYS A 295 -9.37 -15.65 -5.43
N ILE A 296 -9.77 -14.57 -4.78
CA ILE A 296 -9.03 -14.01 -3.63
C ILE A 296 -9.78 -14.40 -2.36
N VAL A 297 -9.14 -15.16 -1.46
CA VAL A 297 -9.74 -15.49 -0.17
C VAL A 297 -9.73 -14.27 0.75
N GLY A 298 -8.62 -13.53 0.79
CA GLY A 298 -8.53 -12.27 1.52
C GLY A 298 -7.11 -11.92 1.98
N SER A 299 -7.05 -11.03 2.96
CA SER A 299 -5.82 -10.55 3.56
C SER A 299 -5.17 -11.56 4.52
N LEU A 300 -4.01 -11.20 5.09
CA LEU A 300 -3.29 -12.04 6.08
C LEU A 300 -4.16 -12.44 7.29
N ALA A 301 -5.14 -11.60 7.66
CA ALA A 301 -6.05 -11.87 8.78
C ALA A 301 -6.98 -13.08 8.52
N LYS A 302 -7.07 -13.54 7.27
CA LYS A 302 -7.88 -14.70 6.86
C LYS A 302 -7.09 -16.01 6.83
N GLU A 303 -5.76 -15.99 6.95
CA GLU A 303 -4.91 -17.21 6.83
C GLU A 303 -5.35 -18.32 7.79
N LEU A 304 -5.38 -18.05 9.10
CA LEU A 304 -5.79 -19.09 10.04
C LEU A 304 -7.28 -19.40 9.95
N LYS A 305 -8.11 -18.42 9.61
CA LYS A 305 -9.57 -18.59 9.50
C LYS A 305 -9.95 -19.56 8.38
N ILE A 306 -9.34 -19.43 7.20
CA ILE A 306 -9.58 -20.37 6.09
C ILE A 306 -9.00 -21.75 6.37
N VAL A 307 -7.88 -21.86 7.11
CA VAL A 307 -7.40 -23.19 7.54
C VAL A 307 -8.38 -23.82 8.52
N ARG A 308 -8.82 -23.08 9.55
CA ARG A 308 -9.74 -23.58 10.58
C ARG A 308 -11.14 -23.92 10.04
N SER A 309 -11.57 -23.32 8.93
CA SER A 309 -12.83 -23.71 8.27
C SER A 309 -12.77 -25.15 7.75
N GLY A 310 -11.58 -25.67 7.44
CA GLY A 310 -11.39 -26.98 6.83
C GLY A 310 -11.67 -27.01 5.32
N ILE A 311 -11.83 -25.85 4.68
CA ILE A 311 -12.07 -25.78 3.22
C ILE A 311 -10.84 -26.21 2.39
N PRO A 312 -9.59 -25.82 2.71
CA PRO A 312 -8.46 -26.14 1.84
C PRO A 312 -8.15 -27.64 1.80
N ASP A 313 -7.91 -28.19 0.60
CA ASP A 313 -7.41 -29.57 0.43
C ASP A 313 -5.89 -29.63 0.30
N VAL A 314 -5.28 -28.54 -0.13
CA VAL A 314 -3.83 -28.35 -0.12
C VAL A 314 -3.52 -26.87 0.07
N ILE A 315 -2.44 -26.60 0.80
CA ILE A 315 -1.90 -25.24 0.95
C ILE A 315 -0.52 -25.22 0.30
N VAL A 316 -0.29 -24.26 -0.59
CA VAL A 316 1.03 -23.96 -1.15
C VAL A 316 1.52 -22.63 -0.60
N LEU A 317 2.74 -22.63 -0.10
CA LEU A 317 3.37 -21.50 0.57
C LEU A 317 4.56 -20.99 -0.20
N ASP A 318 4.61 -19.68 -0.36
CA ASP A 318 5.78 -18.99 -0.88
C ASP A 318 6.50 -18.26 0.28
N GLU A 319 6.49 -16.93 0.33
CA GLU A 319 7.24 -16.12 1.29
C GLU A 319 6.46 -14.89 1.76
N GLN A 320 6.87 -14.38 2.92
CA GLN A 320 6.44 -13.13 3.54
C GLN A 320 4.94 -13.07 3.93
N CYS A 321 4.65 -12.56 5.13
CA CYS A 321 3.27 -12.55 5.66
C CYS A 321 2.61 -13.93 5.55
N VAL A 322 3.36 -14.98 5.89
CA VAL A 322 2.88 -16.36 5.99
C VAL A 322 2.96 -16.76 7.46
N ARG A 323 1.87 -17.28 7.99
CA ARG A 323 1.81 -17.73 9.39
C ARG A 323 2.71 -18.92 9.68
N ALA A 324 3.51 -18.81 10.74
CA ALA A 324 4.48 -19.85 11.14
C ALA A 324 3.87 -21.14 11.73
N ASP A 325 2.55 -21.20 11.93
CA ASP A 325 1.85 -22.34 12.52
C ASP A 325 0.99 -23.14 11.52
N LEU A 326 1.07 -22.83 10.22
CA LEU A 326 0.21 -23.46 9.20
C LEU A 326 0.41 -24.97 9.05
N VAL A 327 1.63 -25.50 9.21
CA VAL A 327 1.86 -26.96 9.18
C VAL A 327 1.12 -27.65 10.33
N GLN A 328 1.23 -27.10 11.54
CA GLN A 328 0.60 -27.66 12.73
C GLN A 328 -0.92 -27.57 12.67
N GLU A 329 -1.46 -26.47 12.14
CA GLU A 329 -2.90 -26.27 11.99
C GLU A 329 -3.47 -27.10 10.84
N GLY A 330 -2.74 -27.24 9.72
CA GLY A 330 -3.10 -28.09 8.59
C GLY A 330 -3.13 -29.57 8.98
N GLN A 331 -2.13 -30.05 9.74
CA GLN A 331 -2.08 -31.43 10.25
C GLN A 331 -3.35 -31.85 11.01
N LYS A 332 -3.93 -30.95 11.82
CA LYS A 332 -5.16 -31.24 12.58
C LYS A 332 -6.36 -31.56 11.67
N LEU A 333 -6.33 -31.09 10.43
CA LEU A 333 -7.41 -31.19 9.45
C LEU A 333 -7.01 -31.97 8.18
N LYS A 334 -5.86 -32.69 8.26
CA LYS A 334 -5.24 -33.40 7.15
C LYS A 334 -5.08 -32.56 5.88
N ILE A 335 -4.68 -31.29 6.06
CA ILE A 335 -4.38 -30.38 4.96
C ILE A 335 -2.85 -30.38 4.76
N PRO A 336 -2.33 -30.97 3.67
CA PRO A 336 -0.92 -30.92 3.37
C PRO A 336 -0.45 -29.50 3.06
N VAL A 337 0.80 -29.22 3.48
CA VAL A 337 1.46 -27.94 3.25
C VAL A 337 2.69 -28.14 2.36
N ILE A 338 2.69 -27.49 1.20
CA ILE A 338 3.81 -27.51 0.25
C ILE A 338 4.57 -26.18 0.37
N ALA A 339 5.80 -26.23 0.84
CA ALA A 339 6.70 -25.08 0.90
C ALA A 339 7.46 -24.95 -0.43
N SER A 340 7.19 -23.90 -1.20
CA SER A 340 7.78 -23.69 -2.53
C SER A 340 8.86 -22.61 -2.59
N ASN A 341 9.29 -22.09 -1.44
CA ASN A 341 10.31 -21.05 -1.34
C ASN A 341 11.29 -21.36 -0.20
N ASP A 342 12.58 -21.19 -0.47
CA ASP A 342 13.67 -21.48 0.47
C ASP A 342 13.65 -20.60 1.74
N LYS A 343 12.96 -19.46 1.70
CA LYS A 343 12.78 -18.58 2.87
C LYS A 343 11.83 -19.17 3.91
N ILE A 344 10.94 -20.10 3.53
CA ILE A 344 9.98 -20.74 4.44
C ILE A 344 9.89 -22.24 4.13
N MET A 345 10.65 -23.06 4.86
CA MET A 345 10.67 -24.52 4.69
C MET A 345 10.02 -25.30 5.84
N TYR A 346 9.72 -24.64 6.97
CA TYR A 346 9.13 -25.23 8.19
C TYR A 346 9.79 -26.51 8.76
N GLY A 347 11.03 -26.81 8.38
CA GLY A 347 11.66 -28.09 8.74
C GLY A 347 10.96 -29.30 8.12
N LEU A 348 10.16 -29.10 7.06
CA LEU A 348 9.56 -30.16 6.27
C LEU A 348 10.64 -30.93 5.50
N PRO A 349 10.41 -32.21 5.16
CA PRO A 349 11.33 -32.96 4.32
C PRO A 349 11.41 -32.32 2.93
N ASP A 350 12.64 -32.13 2.44
CA ASP A 350 12.87 -31.68 1.07
C ASP A 350 12.68 -32.84 0.10
N ARG A 351 11.74 -32.67 -0.83
CA ARG A 351 11.35 -33.66 -1.84
C ARG A 351 11.53 -33.11 -3.25
N THR A 352 12.25 -32.01 -3.42
CA THR A 352 12.44 -31.34 -4.72
C THR A 352 12.94 -32.30 -5.81
N ASN A 353 13.82 -33.24 -5.45
CA ASN A 353 14.42 -34.19 -6.39
C ASN A 353 13.64 -35.50 -6.54
N ASP A 354 12.58 -35.71 -5.76
CA ASP A 354 11.82 -36.95 -5.77
C ASP A 354 10.81 -36.98 -6.93
N ASP A 355 10.26 -38.17 -7.18
CA ASP A 355 9.17 -38.40 -8.12
C ASP A 355 7.83 -37.91 -7.53
N VAL A 356 7.02 -37.24 -8.35
CA VAL A 356 5.74 -36.64 -7.92
C VAL A 356 4.78 -37.70 -7.37
N ASP A 357 4.70 -38.89 -7.97
CA ASP A 357 3.81 -39.96 -7.51
C ASP A 357 4.20 -40.42 -6.11
N ALA A 358 5.51 -40.60 -5.87
CA ALA A 358 6.02 -41.00 -4.55
C ALA A 358 5.70 -39.96 -3.47
N ILE A 359 5.78 -38.66 -3.81
CA ILE A 359 5.44 -37.58 -2.88
C ILE A 359 3.95 -37.61 -2.54
N ILE A 360 3.09 -37.79 -3.55
CA ILE A 360 1.63 -37.88 -3.37
C ILE A 360 1.26 -39.06 -2.45
N GLU A 361 1.87 -40.23 -2.64
CA GLU A 361 1.63 -41.41 -1.79
C GLU A 361 2.00 -41.15 -0.32
N ASP A 362 3.15 -40.53 -0.07
CA ASP A 362 3.60 -40.22 1.30
C ASP A 362 2.71 -39.18 1.98
N ILE A 363 2.23 -38.19 1.23
CA ILE A 363 1.33 -37.16 1.74
C ILE A 363 -0.06 -37.75 2.02
N LYS A 364 -0.66 -38.45 1.07
CA LYS A 364 -2.04 -38.95 1.19
C LYS A 364 -2.17 -40.05 2.26
N SER A 365 -1.11 -40.83 2.48
CA SER A 365 -1.04 -41.81 3.57
C SER A 365 -0.84 -41.17 4.95
N GLY A 366 -0.52 -39.88 5.01
CA GLY A 366 -0.20 -39.15 6.22
C GLY A 366 1.20 -39.47 6.78
N ALA A 367 2.08 -40.09 5.98
CA ALA A 367 3.46 -40.36 6.38
C ALA A 367 4.24 -39.06 6.62
N ILE A 368 3.93 -38.03 5.84
CA ILE A 368 4.46 -36.67 6.01
C ILE A 368 3.33 -35.64 5.94
N PRO A 369 3.41 -34.52 6.67
CA PRO A 369 2.38 -33.48 6.68
C PRO A 369 2.46 -32.51 5.49
N GLY A 370 3.43 -32.73 4.60
CA GLY A 370 3.86 -31.77 3.61
C GLY A 370 5.33 -31.94 3.28
N CYS A 371 5.82 -31.15 2.32
CA CYS A 371 7.21 -31.20 1.88
C CYS A 371 7.69 -29.84 1.36
N VAL A 372 8.99 -29.70 1.20
CA VAL A 372 9.58 -28.64 0.37
C VAL A 372 9.63 -29.10 -1.08
N MET A 373 9.22 -28.24 -2.00
CA MET A 373 9.28 -28.43 -3.45
C MET A 373 9.72 -27.13 -4.14
N LEU A 374 11.02 -27.02 -4.44
CA LEU A 374 11.62 -25.82 -5.03
C LEU A 374 11.70 -25.85 -6.57
N ASP A 375 11.33 -26.98 -7.18
CA ASP A 375 11.26 -27.14 -8.63
C ASP A 375 9.87 -26.72 -9.11
N TYR A 376 9.79 -25.62 -9.86
CA TYR A 376 8.51 -25.06 -10.30
C TYR A 376 7.76 -25.93 -11.31
N GLU A 377 8.47 -26.70 -12.15
CA GLU A 377 7.81 -27.63 -13.08
C GLU A 377 7.10 -28.73 -12.30
N LYS A 378 7.80 -29.35 -11.33
CA LYS A 378 7.20 -30.36 -10.45
C LYS A 378 6.15 -29.78 -9.52
N LEU A 379 6.32 -28.55 -9.04
CA LEU A 379 5.34 -27.87 -8.21
C LEU A 379 4.00 -27.70 -8.95
N GLY A 380 4.07 -27.31 -10.22
CA GLY A 380 2.90 -27.11 -11.08
C GLY A 380 2.04 -28.36 -11.21
N GLU A 381 2.67 -29.53 -11.34
CA GLU A 381 1.98 -30.82 -11.37
C GLU A 381 1.53 -31.29 -9.97
N LEU A 382 2.42 -31.20 -8.98
CA LEU A 382 2.23 -31.76 -7.64
C LEU A 382 1.01 -31.16 -6.94
N VAL A 383 0.87 -29.84 -6.94
CA VAL A 383 -0.14 -29.15 -6.12
C VAL A 383 -1.58 -29.48 -6.59
N PRO A 384 -1.93 -29.36 -7.88
CA PRO A 384 -3.25 -29.75 -8.37
C PRO A 384 -3.55 -31.23 -8.14
N ARG A 385 -2.59 -32.13 -8.36
CA ARG A 385 -2.78 -33.56 -8.16
C ARG A 385 -3.02 -33.92 -6.69
N ILE A 386 -2.27 -33.32 -5.76
CA ILE A 386 -2.53 -33.49 -4.32
C ILE A 386 -3.94 -33.02 -3.97
N ALA A 387 -4.37 -31.84 -4.44
CA ALA A 387 -5.71 -31.34 -4.15
C ALA A 387 -6.80 -32.33 -4.58
N MET A 388 -6.67 -32.88 -5.80
CA MET A 388 -7.60 -33.86 -6.36
C MET A 388 -7.65 -35.17 -5.55
N GLU A 389 -6.51 -35.64 -5.04
CA GLU A 389 -6.42 -36.86 -4.23
C GLU A 389 -6.90 -36.63 -2.78
N MET A 390 -6.59 -35.48 -2.19
CA MET A 390 -6.92 -35.17 -0.80
C MET A 390 -8.39 -34.82 -0.60
N ALA A 391 -9.04 -34.16 -1.56
CA ALA A 391 -10.44 -33.78 -1.46
C ALA A 391 -11.38 -34.94 -1.09
N PRO A 392 -11.41 -36.09 -1.80
CA PRO A 392 -12.26 -37.21 -1.43
C PRO A 392 -11.86 -37.88 -0.10
N ILE A 393 -10.56 -37.89 0.24
CA ILE A 393 -10.07 -38.44 1.52
C ILE A 393 -10.60 -37.60 2.68
N ARG A 394 -10.52 -36.27 2.56
CA ARG A 394 -10.95 -35.33 3.61
C ARG A 394 -12.47 -35.27 3.73
N ASP A 395 -13.19 -35.30 2.61
CA ASP A 395 -14.66 -35.33 2.60
C ASP A 395 -15.20 -36.59 3.29
N ALA A 396 -14.59 -37.75 3.03
CA ALA A 396 -14.96 -39.01 3.68
C ALA A 396 -14.79 -38.98 5.22
N GLU A 397 -13.88 -38.16 5.72
CA GLU A 397 -13.63 -37.98 7.15
C GLU A 397 -14.41 -36.81 7.78
N GLY A 398 -15.00 -35.93 6.97
CA GLY A 398 -15.81 -34.80 7.43
C GLY A 398 -15.05 -33.81 8.32
N LEU A 399 -13.76 -33.61 8.07
CA LEU A 399 -12.87 -32.86 8.97
C LEU A 399 -13.12 -31.34 8.91
N THR A 400 -13.46 -30.75 10.07
CA THR A 400 -13.46 -29.29 10.27
C THR A 400 -13.04 -28.96 11.70
N ALA A 401 -12.41 -27.80 11.91
CA ALA A 401 -12.13 -27.32 13.26
C ALA A 401 -13.33 -26.59 13.89
N ILE A 402 -14.36 -26.29 13.08
CA ILE A 402 -15.56 -25.59 13.50
C ILE A 402 -16.44 -26.54 14.34
N PRO A 403 -16.69 -26.22 15.64
CA PRO A 403 -17.48 -27.10 16.49
C PRO A 403 -18.95 -27.19 16.02
N SER A 404 -19.58 -28.33 16.29
CA SER A 404 -21.04 -28.48 16.22
C SER A 404 -21.75 -27.56 17.21
N ASP A 405 -23.07 -27.38 17.07
CA ASP A 405 -23.85 -26.53 17.99
C ASP A 405 -23.80 -27.03 19.44
N GLU A 406 -23.75 -28.36 19.63
CA GLU A 406 -23.64 -28.98 20.95
C GLU A 406 -22.26 -28.77 21.55
N GLU A 407 -21.19 -28.96 20.75
CA GLU A 407 -19.82 -28.69 21.18
C GLU A 407 -19.60 -27.22 21.50
N MET A 408 -20.14 -26.29 20.70
CA MET A 408 -20.05 -24.86 20.96
C MET A 408 -20.69 -24.53 22.31
N LYS A 409 -21.90 -25.02 22.59
CA LYS A 409 -22.56 -24.82 23.89
C LYS A 409 -21.71 -25.37 25.05
N ALA A 410 -21.13 -26.56 24.87
CA ALA A 410 -20.26 -27.17 25.88
C ALA A 410 -18.97 -26.35 26.10
N LEU A 411 -18.35 -25.84 25.03
CA LEU A 411 -17.14 -25.01 25.09
C LEU A 411 -17.40 -23.67 25.76
N VAL A 412 -18.47 -22.98 25.35
CA VAL A 412 -18.89 -21.70 25.94
C VAL A 412 -19.24 -21.87 27.42
N GLY A 413 -19.93 -22.96 27.78
CA GLY A 413 -20.25 -23.30 29.17
C GLY A 413 -19.04 -23.56 30.08
N LYS A 414 -17.88 -23.92 29.51
CA LYS A 414 -16.62 -24.07 30.27
C LYS A 414 -15.97 -22.73 30.64
N CYS A 415 -16.30 -21.64 29.94
CA CYS A 415 -15.67 -20.35 30.17
C CYS A 415 -15.90 -19.90 31.62
N VAL A 416 -14.86 -19.40 32.28
CA VAL A 416 -14.91 -18.91 33.68
C VAL A 416 -14.68 -17.40 33.78
N GLU A 417 -14.70 -16.69 32.64
CA GLU A 417 -14.60 -15.23 32.57
C GLU A 417 -13.37 -14.66 33.29
N CYS A 418 -12.23 -15.39 33.22
CA CYS A 418 -11.01 -15.00 33.93
C CYS A 418 -10.27 -13.78 33.34
N GLY A 419 -10.60 -13.37 32.11
CA GLY A 419 -10.01 -12.18 31.46
C GLY A 419 -8.68 -12.39 30.72
N GLU A 420 -7.99 -13.52 30.91
CA GLU A 420 -6.67 -13.79 30.31
C GLU A 420 -6.67 -13.66 28.77
N CYS A 421 -7.74 -14.14 28.12
CA CYS A 421 -7.88 -14.05 26.67
C CYS A 421 -7.97 -12.61 26.15
N LYS A 422 -8.60 -11.69 26.91
CA LYS A 422 -8.69 -10.26 26.59
C LYS A 422 -7.31 -9.60 26.72
N ILE A 423 -6.61 -9.87 27.82
CA ILE A 423 -5.26 -9.35 28.09
C ILE A 423 -4.25 -9.82 27.01
N ALA A 424 -4.36 -11.06 26.56
CA ALA A 424 -3.48 -11.60 25.52
C ALA A 424 -3.86 -11.17 24.09
N CYS A 425 -5.08 -10.68 23.87
CA CYS A 425 -5.58 -10.31 22.55
C CYS A 425 -4.88 -9.04 22.05
N PRO A 426 -4.27 -9.05 20.83
CA PRO A 426 -3.61 -7.85 20.30
C PRO A 426 -4.58 -6.70 20.01
N GLU A 427 -5.85 -7.00 19.79
CA GLU A 427 -6.95 -6.05 19.53
C GLU A 427 -7.80 -5.80 20.79
N GLU A 428 -7.39 -6.33 21.95
CA GLU A 428 -8.08 -6.13 23.24
C GLU A 428 -9.58 -6.51 23.26
N LEU A 429 -9.99 -7.46 22.40
CA LEU A 429 -11.37 -7.90 22.25
C LEU A 429 -11.97 -8.38 23.58
N ASP A 430 -13.24 -8.00 23.85
CA ASP A 430 -13.99 -8.45 25.02
C ASP A 430 -14.55 -9.88 24.86
N ILE A 431 -13.63 -10.83 24.72
CA ILE A 431 -13.94 -12.27 24.61
C ILE A 431 -14.71 -12.78 25.84
N PRO A 432 -14.38 -12.41 27.10
CA PRO A 432 -15.14 -12.84 28.27
C PRO A 432 -16.62 -12.42 28.22
N GLU A 433 -16.90 -11.16 27.87
CA GLU A 433 -18.27 -10.66 27.75
C GLU A 433 -19.04 -11.39 26.64
N ALA A 434 -18.43 -11.57 25.46
CA ALA A 434 -19.05 -12.30 24.36
C ALA A 434 -19.33 -13.77 24.72
N MET A 435 -18.43 -14.42 25.48
CA MET A 435 -18.64 -15.77 26.00
C MET A 435 -19.76 -15.83 27.04
N ALA A 436 -19.89 -14.82 27.91
CA ALA A 436 -20.95 -14.74 28.91
C ALA A 436 -22.33 -14.62 28.24
N ALA A 437 -22.48 -13.72 27.27
CA ALA A 437 -23.70 -13.59 26.47
C ALA A 437 -24.05 -14.91 25.74
N ALA A 438 -23.05 -15.58 25.18
CA ALA A 438 -23.25 -16.84 24.50
C ALA A 438 -23.69 -17.99 25.42
N LYS A 439 -23.32 -17.98 26.73
CA LYS A 439 -23.85 -18.94 27.71
C LYS A 439 -25.35 -18.79 27.91
N GLU A 440 -25.86 -17.57 27.79
CA GLU A 440 -27.29 -17.25 27.91
C GLU A 440 -28.05 -17.46 26.58
N GLY A 441 -27.34 -17.83 25.52
CA GLY A 441 -27.89 -18.15 24.20
C GLY A 441 -27.76 -17.02 23.17
N ASP A 442 -27.16 -15.88 23.52
CA ASP A 442 -26.89 -14.78 22.58
C ASP A 442 -25.50 -14.90 21.96
N ILE A 443 -25.44 -15.35 20.71
CA ILE A 443 -24.19 -15.49 19.95
C ILE A 443 -23.81 -14.24 19.17
N ASN A 444 -24.66 -13.19 19.14
CA ASN A 444 -24.42 -12.01 18.29
C ASN A 444 -23.14 -11.28 18.70
N ALA A 445 -22.82 -11.26 19.99
CA ALA A 445 -21.57 -10.69 20.50
C ALA A 445 -20.35 -11.43 19.94
N LEU A 446 -20.38 -12.78 19.83
CA LEU A 446 -19.32 -13.57 19.23
C LEU A 446 -19.24 -13.35 17.71
N GLU A 447 -20.38 -13.28 17.03
CA GLU A 447 -20.43 -12.98 15.59
C GLU A 447 -19.80 -11.61 15.27
N ALA A 448 -20.10 -10.58 16.08
CA ALA A 448 -19.54 -9.25 15.92
C ALA A 448 -18.00 -9.20 16.08
N LEU A 449 -17.43 -10.10 16.88
CA LEU A 449 -15.97 -10.19 17.03
C LEU A 449 -15.27 -10.70 15.76
N HIS A 450 -15.97 -11.36 14.83
CA HIS A 450 -15.33 -12.00 13.68
C HIS A 450 -14.55 -11.02 12.80
N ASP A 451 -15.15 -9.88 12.42
CA ASP A 451 -14.49 -8.92 11.51
C ASP A 451 -13.31 -8.21 12.18
N ILE A 452 -13.38 -7.99 13.49
CA ILE A 452 -12.32 -7.33 14.28
C ILE A 452 -11.18 -8.32 14.59
N CYS A 453 -11.50 -9.59 14.82
CA CYS A 453 -10.53 -10.62 15.13
C CYS A 453 -9.58 -10.86 13.95
N VAL A 454 -8.29 -10.60 14.16
CA VAL A 454 -7.22 -10.86 13.18
C VAL A 454 -6.80 -12.34 13.06
N GLY A 455 -7.55 -13.26 13.70
CA GLY A 455 -7.29 -14.70 13.59
C GLY A 455 -5.95 -15.15 14.16
N CYS A 456 -5.41 -14.46 15.18
CA CYS A 456 -4.03 -14.71 15.65
C CYS A 456 -3.86 -15.84 16.66
N ARG A 457 -4.97 -16.33 17.26
CA ARG A 457 -5.05 -17.39 18.28
C ARG A 457 -4.18 -17.23 19.53
N ARG A 458 -3.70 -16.02 19.87
CA ARG A 458 -3.02 -15.78 21.16
C ARG A 458 -3.92 -16.08 22.37
N CYS A 459 -5.20 -15.76 22.25
CA CYS A 459 -6.21 -16.03 23.27
C CYS A 459 -6.35 -17.53 23.60
N GLU A 460 -6.20 -18.42 22.62
CA GLU A 460 -6.30 -19.87 22.82
C GLU A 460 -5.16 -20.39 23.71
N GLN A 461 -3.98 -19.79 23.62
CA GLN A 461 -2.76 -20.25 24.32
C GLN A 461 -2.79 -19.94 25.82
N VAL A 462 -3.63 -18.99 26.25
CA VAL A 462 -3.74 -18.56 27.65
C VAL A 462 -5.04 -19.04 28.31
N CYS A 463 -5.94 -19.68 27.56
CA CYS A 463 -7.20 -20.15 28.10
C CYS A 463 -6.96 -21.36 29.02
N ASN A 464 -7.11 -21.17 30.34
CA ASN A 464 -6.96 -22.24 31.34
C ASN A 464 -8.07 -23.32 31.31
N LYS A 465 -8.96 -23.27 30.32
CA LYS A 465 -10.02 -24.26 30.02
C LYS A 465 -9.84 -24.90 28.65
N ASP A 466 -8.75 -24.58 27.97
CA ASP A 466 -8.41 -25.10 26.64
C ASP A 466 -9.53 -24.88 25.60
N ILE A 467 -10.22 -23.72 25.68
CA ILE A 467 -11.26 -23.36 24.74
C ILE A 467 -10.60 -22.89 23.43
N PRO A 468 -10.95 -23.47 22.27
CA PRO A 468 -10.49 -22.99 20.97
C PRO A 468 -11.27 -21.73 20.57
N ILE A 469 -10.94 -20.62 21.22
CA ILE A 469 -11.69 -19.35 21.14
C ILE A 469 -11.89 -18.90 19.69
N LEU A 470 -10.89 -19.06 18.82
CA LEU A 470 -11.05 -18.68 17.41
C LEU A 470 -12.14 -19.52 16.75
N ASN A 471 -12.16 -20.83 16.97
CA ASN A 471 -13.19 -21.70 16.37
C ASN A 471 -14.58 -21.38 16.91
N VAL A 472 -14.70 -20.94 18.16
CA VAL A 472 -15.98 -20.49 18.74
C VAL A 472 -16.46 -19.21 18.05
N ILE A 473 -15.57 -18.26 17.78
CA ILE A 473 -15.89 -17.03 17.02
C ILE A 473 -16.31 -17.39 15.59
N GLU A 474 -15.51 -18.20 14.90
CA GLU A 474 -15.81 -18.58 13.50
C GLU A 474 -17.11 -19.40 13.40
N LYS A 475 -17.41 -20.25 14.40
CA LYS A 475 -18.69 -20.95 14.49
C LYS A 475 -19.87 -19.99 14.62
N ALA A 476 -19.77 -18.99 15.49
CA ALA A 476 -20.81 -17.97 15.63
C ALA A 476 -20.99 -17.17 14.32
N ALA A 477 -19.90 -16.96 13.58
CA ALA A 477 -19.88 -16.15 12.37
C ALA A 477 -20.14 -16.90 11.05
N MET A 478 -20.56 -18.17 11.08
CA MET A 478 -20.77 -18.99 9.86
C MET A 478 -21.69 -18.32 8.83
N LYS A 479 -22.73 -17.61 9.29
CA LYS A 479 -23.61 -16.85 8.41
C LYS A 479 -22.84 -15.70 7.74
N ALA A 480 -22.20 -14.84 8.53
CA ALA A 480 -21.40 -13.74 8.03
C ALA A 480 -20.31 -14.22 7.04
N ILE A 481 -19.57 -15.29 7.37
CA ILE A 481 -18.55 -15.90 6.51
C ILE A 481 -19.15 -16.36 5.17
N SER A 482 -20.35 -16.95 5.17
CA SER A 482 -21.01 -17.37 3.92
C SER A 482 -21.46 -16.20 3.03
N GLU A 483 -21.62 -15.02 3.63
CA GLU A 483 -21.98 -13.75 3.01
C GLU A 483 -20.75 -12.90 2.64
N GLU A 484 -19.54 -13.30 3.05
CA GLU A 484 -18.26 -12.73 2.64
C GLU A 484 -17.98 -12.99 1.16
N LYS A 485 -18.71 -12.27 0.31
CA LYS A 485 -18.70 -12.37 -1.15
C LYS A 485 -18.63 -10.98 -1.74
N GLY A 486 -17.43 -10.57 -2.12
CA GLY A 486 -17.11 -9.30 -2.71
C GLY A 486 -16.63 -9.40 -4.15
N LEU A 487 -16.32 -8.23 -4.71
CA LEU A 487 -15.67 -8.05 -6.00
C LEU A 487 -14.59 -6.99 -5.84
N VAL A 488 -13.38 -7.32 -6.27
CA VAL A 488 -12.24 -6.41 -6.29
C VAL A 488 -11.73 -6.30 -7.73
N ARG A 489 -11.46 -5.08 -8.20
CA ARG A 489 -10.86 -4.89 -9.52
C ARG A 489 -9.44 -5.44 -9.52
N ALA A 490 -9.05 -6.24 -10.53
CA ALA A 490 -7.69 -6.75 -10.64
C ALA A 490 -6.63 -5.63 -10.65
N GLY A 491 -5.39 -5.96 -10.32
CA GLY A 491 -4.30 -4.98 -10.32
C GLY A 491 -3.97 -4.50 -11.73
N ARG A 492 -4.20 -3.21 -12.02
CA ARG A 492 -4.02 -2.66 -13.37
C ARG A 492 -2.58 -2.26 -13.72
N GLY A 493 -1.69 -2.26 -12.73
CA GLY A 493 -0.34 -1.70 -12.86
C GLY A 493 -0.33 -0.17 -12.80
N GLN A 494 0.44 0.44 -13.70
CA GLN A 494 0.78 1.85 -13.69
C GLN A 494 -0.39 2.79 -14.02
N VAL A 495 -0.23 4.06 -13.61
CA VAL A 495 -1.00 5.17 -14.18
C VAL A 495 -0.35 5.59 -15.49
N SER A 496 -1.16 5.65 -16.56
CA SER A 496 -0.70 6.01 -17.90
C SER A 496 -0.38 7.50 -18.03
N ASP A 497 0.51 7.85 -18.96
CA ASP A 497 0.84 9.25 -19.22
C ASP A 497 -0.37 10.08 -19.68
N ALA A 498 -1.33 9.44 -20.34
CA ALA A 498 -2.58 10.08 -20.75
C ALA A 498 -3.46 10.46 -19.55
N GLU A 499 -3.53 9.61 -18.54
CA GLU A 499 -4.24 9.92 -17.28
C GLU A 499 -3.51 11.01 -16.49
N ILE A 500 -2.18 10.99 -16.45
CA ILE A 500 -1.39 12.06 -15.81
C ILE A 500 -1.65 13.41 -16.50
N ARG A 501 -1.72 13.45 -17.84
CA ARG A 501 -2.06 14.68 -18.57
C ARG A 501 -3.48 15.17 -18.28
N ALA A 502 -4.42 14.26 -18.05
CA ALA A 502 -5.80 14.60 -17.73
C ALA A 502 -5.94 15.22 -16.32
N GLU A 503 -5.24 14.68 -15.32
CA GLU A 503 -5.41 15.08 -13.91
C GLU A 503 -4.31 15.99 -13.35
N GLY A 504 -3.13 16.06 -13.99
CA GLY A 504 -1.97 16.76 -13.46
C GLY A 504 -2.24 18.23 -13.11
N LEU A 505 -2.94 18.95 -14.00
CA LEU A 505 -3.35 20.34 -13.74
C LEU A 505 -4.29 20.44 -12.55
N ASN A 506 -5.32 19.58 -12.50
CA ASN A 506 -6.34 19.65 -11.46
C ASN A 506 -5.76 19.34 -10.08
N LEU A 507 -4.84 18.38 -9.99
CA LEU A 507 -4.14 18.02 -8.76
C LEU A 507 -3.25 19.15 -8.26
N VAL A 508 -2.49 19.80 -9.15
CA VAL A 508 -1.57 20.89 -8.79
C VAL A 508 -2.33 22.18 -8.44
N MET A 509 -3.44 22.46 -9.12
CA MET A 509 -4.30 23.59 -8.77
C MET A 509 -5.13 23.32 -7.51
N GLY A 510 -5.34 22.05 -7.15
CA GLY A 510 -6.16 21.60 -6.04
C GLY A 510 -7.65 21.46 -6.34
N THR A 511 -8.06 21.59 -7.61
CA THR A 511 -9.46 21.43 -8.04
C THR A 511 -9.90 19.98 -8.11
N THR A 512 -8.96 19.05 -8.32
CA THR A 512 -9.09 17.69 -7.81
C THR A 512 -8.59 17.73 -6.37
N PRO A 513 -9.43 17.44 -5.36
CA PRO A 513 -9.13 17.70 -3.94
C PRO A 513 -7.85 17.00 -3.45
N GLY A 514 -7.52 15.85 -4.04
CA GLY A 514 -6.25 15.17 -3.84
C GLY A 514 -6.33 13.70 -4.19
N VAL A 515 -5.18 13.03 -4.11
CA VAL A 515 -5.06 11.57 -4.19
C VAL A 515 -5.03 10.99 -2.78
N ILE A 516 -5.91 10.03 -2.49
CA ILE A 516 -5.84 9.23 -1.26
C ILE A 516 -5.39 7.82 -1.65
N ALA A 517 -4.24 7.41 -1.13
CA ALA A 517 -3.68 6.09 -1.38
C ALA A 517 -3.99 5.13 -0.22
N ILE A 518 -4.96 4.22 -0.34
CA ILE A 518 -5.34 3.26 0.73
C ILE A 518 -4.63 1.93 0.48
N ILE A 519 -3.64 1.61 1.32
CA ILE A 519 -2.68 0.54 1.10
C ILE A 519 -2.42 -0.26 2.38
N GLY A 520 -1.60 -1.30 2.29
CA GLY A 520 -0.96 -1.89 3.46
C GLY A 520 -1.62 -3.18 3.95
N CYS A 521 -1.44 -3.46 5.24
CA CYS A 521 -1.78 -4.73 5.89
C CYS A 521 -3.17 -4.67 6.57
N ALA A 522 -3.60 -5.77 7.18
CA ALA A 522 -4.94 -5.92 7.79
C ALA A 522 -4.91 -6.06 9.33
N ASN A 523 -4.04 -5.30 10.00
CA ASN A 523 -4.03 -5.18 11.47
C ASN A 523 -4.84 -3.96 11.93
N TYR A 524 -6.14 -3.95 11.57
CA TYR A 524 -7.05 -2.84 11.80
C TYR A 524 -7.56 -2.82 13.24
N PRO A 525 -7.74 -1.64 13.86
CA PRO A 525 -8.19 -1.54 15.25
C PRO A 525 -9.66 -1.91 15.46
N ALA A 526 -10.51 -1.77 14.42
CA ALA A 526 -11.97 -1.88 14.55
C ALA A 526 -12.62 -2.66 13.38
N GLY A 527 -11.89 -3.63 12.81
CA GLY A 527 -12.38 -4.43 11.70
C GLY A 527 -12.10 -3.84 10.31
N SER A 528 -12.44 -4.60 9.28
CA SER A 528 -12.01 -4.32 7.91
C SER A 528 -12.93 -3.35 7.15
N LYS A 529 -14.13 -3.08 7.68
CA LYS A 529 -15.10 -2.14 7.06
C LYS A 529 -14.63 -0.69 7.08
N ASP A 530 -13.70 -0.34 7.97
CA ASP A 530 -13.15 1.02 8.06
C ASP A 530 -12.56 1.50 6.73
N VAL A 531 -11.77 0.66 6.05
CA VAL A 531 -11.16 1.06 4.77
C VAL A 531 -12.21 1.23 3.66
N TYR A 532 -13.32 0.48 3.70
CA TYR A 532 -14.47 0.70 2.82
C TYR A 532 -15.17 2.03 3.11
N ASN A 533 -15.44 2.33 4.38
CA ASN A 533 -16.13 3.56 4.79
C ASN A 533 -15.31 4.80 4.41
N ILE A 534 -13.99 4.76 4.63
CA ILE A 534 -13.06 5.81 4.22
C ILE A 534 -13.08 5.93 2.70
N ALA A 535 -12.91 4.83 1.96
CA ALA A 535 -12.91 4.86 0.49
C ALA A 535 -14.21 5.47 -0.07
N GLU A 536 -15.36 5.04 0.43
CA GLU A 536 -16.65 5.54 -0.03
C GLU A 536 -16.81 7.05 0.23
N GLU A 537 -16.40 7.54 1.41
CA GLU A 537 -16.50 8.96 1.77
C GLU A 537 -15.68 9.83 0.79
N PHE A 538 -14.47 9.39 0.45
CA PHE A 538 -13.58 10.13 -0.45
C PHE A 538 -14.02 10.05 -1.91
N LEU A 539 -14.57 8.92 -2.37
CA LEU A 539 -15.16 8.80 -3.71
C LEU A 539 -16.37 9.72 -3.89
N LYS A 540 -17.28 9.77 -2.90
CA LYS A 540 -18.44 10.69 -2.89
C LYS A 540 -18.03 12.16 -2.95
N ARG A 541 -16.82 12.48 -2.48
CA ARG A 541 -16.24 13.84 -2.48
C ARG A 541 -15.33 14.12 -3.68
N ASN A 542 -15.34 13.26 -4.69
CA ASN A 542 -14.51 13.39 -5.90
C ASN A 542 -13.00 13.45 -5.63
N TYR A 543 -12.52 12.83 -4.55
CA TYR A 543 -11.10 12.53 -4.44
C TYR A 543 -10.75 11.39 -5.40
N LEU A 544 -9.47 11.30 -5.75
CA LEU A 544 -8.96 10.21 -6.56
C LEU A 544 -8.42 9.14 -5.60
N LEU A 545 -8.98 7.93 -5.66
CA LEU A 545 -8.48 6.81 -4.86
C LEU A 545 -7.53 5.94 -5.64
N VAL A 546 -6.40 5.62 -5.02
CA VAL A 546 -5.47 4.60 -5.49
C VAL A 546 -5.28 3.58 -4.37
N VAL A 547 -5.32 2.29 -4.69
CA VAL A 547 -5.26 1.23 -3.68
C VAL A 547 -4.31 0.11 -4.11
N SER A 548 -3.85 -0.66 -3.13
CA SER A 548 -3.00 -1.85 -3.32
C SER A 548 -3.09 -2.79 -2.11
N GLY A 549 -2.65 -4.03 -2.29
CA GLY A 549 -2.45 -4.98 -1.18
C GLY A 549 -3.71 -5.29 -0.37
N CYS A 550 -3.57 -5.67 0.91
CA CYS A 550 -4.68 -6.20 1.71
C CYS A 550 -5.88 -5.23 1.77
N SER A 551 -5.62 -3.93 1.92
CA SER A 551 -6.71 -2.95 1.98
C SER A 551 -7.52 -2.86 0.68
N ALA A 552 -6.91 -3.08 -0.50
CA ALA A 552 -7.67 -3.18 -1.75
C ALA A 552 -8.62 -4.40 -1.75
N MET A 553 -8.23 -5.51 -1.14
CA MET A 553 -9.10 -6.68 -0.98
C MET A 553 -10.28 -6.35 -0.07
N ASP A 554 -9.98 -5.81 1.11
CA ASP A 554 -10.98 -5.55 2.15
C ASP A 554 -11.99 -4.47 1.71
N ILE A 555 -11.57 -3.47 0.92
CA ILE A 555 -12.49 -2.52 0.27
C ILE A 555 -13.50 -3.25 -0.64
N GLY A 556 -13.08 -4.31 -1.33
CA GLY A 556 -13.92 -5.09 -2.23
C GLY A 556 -14.88 -6.06 -1.53
N MET A 557 -14.74 -6.27 -0.22
CA MET A 557 -15.55 -7.22 0.57
C MET A 557 -16.95 -6.72 0.88
N TYR A 558 -17.18 -5.41 0.84
CA TYR A 558 -18.42 -4.79 1.25
C TYR A 558 -19.23 -4.26 0.06
N LYS A 559 -20.55 -4.24 0.25
CA LYS A 559 -21.54 -3.82 -0.74
C LYS A 559 -22.45 -2.75 -0.13
N ASP A 560 -23.00 -1.90 -0.99
CA ASP A 560 -24.06 -0.98 -0.61
C ASP A 560 -25.44 -1.65 -0.56
N GLU A 561 -26.48 -0.84 -0.38
CA GLU A 561 -27.87 -1.26 -0.31
C GLU A 561 -28.37 -1.93 -1.62
N ASP A 562 -27.76 -1.59 -2.76
CA ASP A 562 -28.05 -2.19 -4.08
C ASP A 562 -27.22 -3.47 -4.33
N GLY A 563 -26.43 -3.91 -3.35
CA GLY A 563 -25.59 -5.10 -3.44
C GLY A 563 -24.33 -4.89 -4.30
N LYS A 564 -23.90 -3.64 -4.50
CA LYS A 564 -22.76 -3.27 -5.35
C LYS A 564 -21.53 -2.88 -4.55
N THR A 565 -20.38 -3.39 -4.97
CA THR A 565 -19.07 -3.00 -4.43
C THR A 565 -18.64 -1.62 -4.93
N LEU A 566 -17.66 -0.98 -4.28
CA LEU A 566 -17.12 0.30 -4.77
C LEU A 566 -16.51 0.16 -6.17
N TYR A 567 -15.91 -0.98 -6.50
CA TYR A 567 -15.34 -1.21 -7.82
C TYR A 567 -16.39 -1.35 -8.93
N GLU A 568 -17.62 -1.75 -8.61
CA GLU A 568 -18.74 -1.74 -9.55
C GLU A 568 -19.34 -0.35 -9.72
N ARG A 569 -19.37 0.43 -8.64
CA ARG A 569 -20.00 1.77 -8.61
C ARG A 569 -19.13 2.86 -9.21
N TYR A 570 -17.81 2.71 -9.10
CA TYR A 570 -16.84 3.73 -9.49
C TYR A 570 -15.86 3.18 -10.54
N PRO A 571 -15.58 3.95 -11.63
CA PRO A 571 -14.64 3.54 -12.66
C PRO A 571 -13.20 3.31 -12.16
N GLY A 572 -12.40 2.56 -12.93
CA GLY A 572 -11.01 2.20 -12.62
C GLY A 572 -9.93 3.16 -13.15
N ARG A 573 -10.33 4.23 -13.83
CA ARG A 573 -9.41 5.22 -14.43
C ARG A 573 -8.85 6.16 -13.38
N PHE A 574 -7.59 6.57 -13.49
CA PHE A 574 -7.00 7.62 -12.66
C PHE A 574 -7.62 8.98 -13.02
N GLU A 575 -8.73 9.30 -12.36
CA GLU A 575 -9.55 10.49 -12.54
C GLU A 575 -10.33 10.77 -11.24
N LYS A 576 -10.70 12.03 -11.00
CA LYS A 576 -11.40 12.42 -9.77
C LYS A 576 -12.71 11.63 -9.58
N GLY A 577 -12.95 11.14 -8.35
CA GLY A 577 -14.13 10.33 -8.04
C GLY A 577 -14.05 8.85 -8.43
N ASN A 578 -12.88 8.39 -8.90
CA ASN A 578 -12.66 6.99 -9.29
C ASN A 578 -11.77 6.24 -8.30
N ILE A 579 -11.80 4.89 -8.38
CA ILE A 579 -10.98 4.00 -7.57
C ILE A 579 -10.11 3.10 -8.45
N LEU A 580 -8.80 3.26 -8.32
CA LEU A 580 -7.80 2.55 -9.08
C LEU A 580 -7.08 1.53 -8.20
N ASN A 581 -7.13 0.24 -8.55
CA ASN A 581 -6.29 -0.77 -7.92
C ASN A 581 -4.99 -0.97 -8.71
N THR A 582 -3.85 -0.61 -8.14
CA THR A 582 -2.54 -0.80 -8.78
C THR A 582 -2.11 -2.25 -8.81
N GLY A 583 -2.48 -3.05 -7.79
CA GLY A 583 -2.15 -4.46 -7.68
C GLY A 583 -1.63 -4.85 -6.31
N SER A 584 -0.61 -5.70 -6.30
CA SER A 584 -0.03 -6.23 -5.08
C SER A 584 0.85 -5.20 -4.36
N CYS A 585 1.51 -5.63 -3.29
CA CYS A 585 2.30 -4.78 -2.41
C CYS A 585 3.42 -4.06 -3.17
N VAL A 586 4.05 -4.72 -4.14
CA VAL A 586 5.11 -4.15 -4.98
C VAL A 586 4.57 -3.10 -5.96
N SER A 587 3.28 -3.13 -6.30
CA SER A 587 2.66 -2.11 -7.15
C SER A 587 2.50 -0.74 -6.45
N ASN A 588 2.84 -0.63 -5.15
CA ASN A 588 2.96 0.67 -4.48
C ASN A 588 4.01 1.59 -5.12
N SER A 589 4.99 1.05 -5.84
CA SER A 589 5.91 1.84 -6.66
C SER A 589 5.17 2.69 -7.71
N HIS A 590 4.04 2.23 -8.23
CA HIS A 590 3.26 2.98 -9.22
C HIS A 590 2.49 4.13 -8.58
N ILE A 591 2.20 4.05 -7.29
CA ILE A 591 1.57 5.13 -6.52
C ILE A 591 2.56 6.29 -6.34
N SER A 592 3.77 6.03 -5.85
CA SER A 592 4.82 7.07 -5.80
C SER A 592 5.20 7.54 -7.20
N GLY A 593 5.30 6.60 -8.14
CA GLY A 593 5.59 6.87 -9.55
C GLY A 593 4.60 7.84 -10.19
N THR A 594 3.33 7.77 -9.82
CA THR A 594 2.30 8.72 -10.27
C THR A 594 2.64 10.16 -9.87
N VAL A 595 3.07 10.38 -8.63
CA VAL A 595 3.46 11.71 -8.15
C VAL A 595 4.69 12.23 -8.90
N HIS A 596 5.67 11.36 -9.17
CA HIS A 596 6.84 11.70 -9.98
C HIS A 596 6.45 12.04 -11.41
N LYS A 597 5.54 11.27 -12.02
CA LYS A 597 5.00 11.54 -13.35
C LYS A 597 4.25 12.87 -13.41
N VAL A 598 3.50 13.26 -12.39
CA VAL A 598 2.86 14.60 -12.35
C VAL A 598 3.94 15.69 -12.44
N ALA A 599 5.02 15.59 -11.66
CA ALA A 599 6.11 16.55 -11.74
C ALA A 599 6.81 16.54 -13.12
N ALA A 600 7.03 15.36 -13.69
CA ALA A 600 7.74 15.21 -14.96
C ALA A 600 6.92 15.66 -16.17
N ILE A 601 5.68 15.15 -16.28
CA ILE A 601 4.84 15.29 -17.47
C ILE A 601 4.09 16.62 -17.44
N PHE A 602 3.46 16.96 -16.31
CA PHE A 602 2.68 18.20 -16.22
C PHE A 602 3.57 19.41 -15.96
N ALA A 603 4.54 19.30 -15.04
CA ALA A 603 5.41 20.44 -14.68
C ALA A 603 6.75 20.48 -15.44
N GLY A 604 7.00 19.53 -16.34
CA GLY A 604 8.21 19.49 -17.17
C GLY A 604 9.50 19.32 -16.37
N ARG A 605 9.44 18.77 -15.15
CA ARG A 605 10.62 18.60 -14.29
C ARG A 605 11.45 17.41 -14.75
N ASN A 606 12.77 17.55 -14.66
CA ASN A 606 13.66 16.45 -14.95
C ASN A 606 13.66 15.43 -13.80
N LEU A 607 13.38 14.16 -14.13
CA LEU A 607 13.44 13.06 -13.16
C LEU A 607 14.85 12.57 -12.90
N SER A 608 15.66 12.41 -13.96
CA SER A 608 16.87 11.59 -13.91
C SER A 608 17.82 11.99 -12.78
N GLY A 609 17.96 11.17 -11.74
CA GLY A 609 18.87 11.43 -10.60
C GLY A 609 18.54 12.70 -9.79
N ASN A 610 17.27 13.10 -9.71
CA ASN A 610 16.86 14.43 -9.20
C ASN A 610 15.83 14.38 -8.05
N LEU A 611 15.95 13.40 -7.15
CA LEU A 611 14.98 13.10 -6.09
C LEU A 611 14.50 14.34 -5.31
N ALA A 612 15.42 15.13 -4.76
CA ALA A 612 15.05 16.22 -3.87
C ALA A 612 14.16 17.28 -4.54
N GLU A 613 14.40 17.61 -5.81
CA GLU A 613 13.56 18.58 -6.53
C GLU A 613 12.15 18.05 -6.77
N ILE A 614 12.03 16.78 -7.16
CA ILE A 614 10.73 16.14 -7.41
C ILE A 614 9.96 15.99 -6.09
N ALA A 615 10.64 15.62 -5.01
CA ALA A 615 10.04 15.53 -3.68
C ALA A 615 9.56 16.90 -3.17
N ASP A 616 10.37 17.95 -3.34
CA ASP A 616 10.01 19.32 -2.98
C ASP A 616 8.80 19.82 -3.79
N TYR A 617 8.76 19.52 -5.10
CA TYR A 617 7.61 19.82 -5.95
C TYR A 617 6.34 19.15 -5.42
N SER A 618 6.42 17.85 -5.10
CA SER A 618 5.30 17.09 -4.54
C SER A 618 4.78 17.69 -3.23
N LEU A 619 5.71 17.97 -2.30
CA LEU A 619 5.39 18.53 -0.99
C LEU A 619 4.72 19.90 -1.07
N THR A 620 5.10 20.72 -2.06
CA THR A 620 4.61 22.09 -2.18
C THR A 620 3.35 22.22 -3.04
N ARG A 621 3.07 21.25 -3.92
CA ARG A 621 2.07 21.40 -5.00
C ARG A 621 1.11 20.25 -5.20
N VAL A 622 1.49 19.01 -4.90
CA VAL A 622 0.67 17.84 -5.24
C VAL A 622 -0.08 17.36 -4.00
N GLY A 623 -1.39 17.62 -3.95
CA GLY A 623 -2.25 17.15 -2.87
C GLY A 623 -2.40 15.63 -2.91
N ALA A 624 -1.67 14.93 -2.05
CA ALA A 624 -1.71 13.48 -1.93
C ALA A 624 -1.45 13.05 -0.47
N VAL A 625 -2.14 12.02 0.01
CA VAL A 625 -1.93 11.44 1.34
C VAL A 625 -2.09 9.92 1.27
N GLY A 626 -1.15 9.18 1.84
CA GLY A 626 -1.27 7.74 2.04
C GLY A 626 -2.08 7.38 3.29
N LEU A 627 -2.72 6.23 3.26
CA LEU A 627 -3.37 5.58 4.39
C LEU A 627 -2.91 4.13 4.44
N ALA A 628 -2.28 3.73 5.54
CA ALA A 628 -2.06 2.32 5.86
C ALA A 628 -2.73 1.98 7.20
N TRP A 629 -4.06 1.86 7.14
CA TRP A 629 -4.92 1.72 8.32
C TRP A 629 -4.56 0.50 9.17
N GLY A 630 -4.24 -0.62 8.53
CA GLY A 630 -3.87 -1.86 9.23
C GLY A 630 -2.39 -2.18 9.19
N ALA A 631 -1.50 -1.18 9.05
CA ALA A 631 -0.07 -1.44 8.91
C ALA A 631 0.52 -2.27 10.06
N TYR A 632 1.24 -3.34 9.69
CA TYR A 632 1.82 -4.33 10.61
C TYR A 632 3.27 -4.69 10.23
N SER A 633 3.50 -4.92 8.94
CA SER A 633 4.75 -5.46 8.45
C SER A 633 5.87 -4.42 8.33
N GLN A 634 7.11 -4.89 8.41
CA GLN A 634 8.32 -4.13 8.09
C GLN A 634 8.25 -3.46 6.71
N LYS A 635 7.59 -4.11 5.74
CA LYS A 635 7.32 -3.57 4.41
C LYS A 635 6.49 -2.30 4.46
N ALA A 636 5.45 -2.24 5.29
CA ALA A 636 4.63 -1.03 5.41
C ALA A 636 5.42 0.16 5.97
N ALA A 637 6.36 -0.08 6.90
CA ALA A 637 7.26 0.97 7.39
C ALA A 637 8.21 1.49 6.31
N ALA A 638 8.73 0.60 5.45
CA ALA A 638 9.57 0.97 4.32
C ALA A 638 8.81 1.79 3.26
N ILE A 639 7.63 1.31 2.82
CA ILE A 639 6.76 1.99 1.86
C ILE A 639 6.38 3.39 2.36
N GLY A 640 5.88 3.50 3.59
CA GLY A 640 5.50 4.78 4.17
C GLY A 640 6.68 5.76 4.24
N THR A 641 7.86 5.26 4.58
CA THR A 641 9.07 6.08 4.65
C THR A 641 9.57 6.52 3.27
N GLY A 642 9.42 5.70 2.23
CA GLY A 642 9.69 6.08 0.84
C GLY A 642 8.78 7.23 0.39
N CYS A 643 7.47 7.11 0.62
CA CYS A 643 6.51 8.19 0.39
C CYS A 643 6.92 9.49 1.12
N ASN A 644 7.37 9.41 2.37
CA ASN A 644 7.80 10.58 3.14
C ASN A 644 9.00 11.29 2.51
N MET A 645 9.99 10.52 2.04
CA MET A 645 11.17 11.06 1.37
C MET A 645 10.80 11.77 0.05
N TYR A 646 9.70 11.37 -0.58
CA TYR A 646 9.11 12.01 -1.75
C TYR A 646 8.18 13.19 -1.44
N GLY A 647 8.07 13.60 -0.17
CA GLY A 647 7.20 14.71 0.23
C GLY A 647 5.72 14.34 0.29
N ILE A 648 5.39 13.05 0.42
CA ILE A 648 4.03 12.53 0.51
C ILE A 648 3.74 12.15 1.97
N PRO A 649 2.75 12.79 2.63
CA PRO A 649 2.34 12.43 3.98
C PRO A 649 1.58 11.10 4.00
N ALA A 650 1.61 10.39 5.12
CA ALA A 650 0.88 9.15 5.34
C ALA A 650 0.26 9.09 6.74
N VAL A 651 -0.98 8.62 6.81
CA VAL A 651 -1.68 8.28 8.06
C VAL A 651 -1.65 6.77 8.23
N LEU A 652 -1.32 6.31 9.42
CA LEU A 652 -1.34 4.89 9.79
C LEU A 652 -2.40 4.65 10.86
N GLY A 653 -2.89 3.42 11.00
CA GLY A 653 -3.74 3.08 12.14
C GLY A 653 -2.97 3.05 13.47
N PRO A 654 -3.68 2.94 14.60
CA PRO A 654 -3.12 3.19 15.92
C PRO A 654 -2.03 2.19 16.31
N HIS A 655 -2.12 0.93 15.85
CA HIS A 655 -1.08 -0.07 16.08
C HIS A 655 0.28 0.29 15.47
N SER A 656 0.31 1.18 14.49
CA SER A 656 1.58 1.64 13.89
C SER A 656 2.39 2.55 14.81
N SER A 657 1.82 3.02 15.93
CA SER A 657 2.59 3.67 17.01
C SER A 657 3.72 2.77 17.52
N LYS A 658 3.56 1.45 17.38
CA LYS A 658 4.54 0.41 17.71
C LYS A 658 5.77 0.40 16.79
N TYR A 659 5.77 1.13 15.67
CA TYR A 659 6.98 1.32 14.85
C TYR A 659 8.03 2.20 15.53
N ARG A 660 7.65 2.99 16.55
CA ARG A 660 8.53 3.81 17.42
C ARG A 660 8.89 5.20 16.91
N ARG A 661 8.62 5.54 15.64
CA ARG A 661 8.95 6.86 15.07
C ARG A 661 7.82 7.41 14.21
N ALA A 662 7.37 8.61 14.54
CA ALA A 662 6.52 9.46 13.69
C ALA A 662 7.30 10.70 13.22
N LEU A 663 6.77 11.44 12.23
CA LEU A 663 7.36 12.69 11.72
C LEU A 663 6.29 13.76 11.71
N ILE A 664 6.27 14.59 12.75
CA ILE A 664 5.17 15.52 13.05
C ILE A 664 5.71 16.94 13.19
N ALA A 665 5.07 17.91 12.55
CA ALA A 665 5.47 19.31 12.63
C ALA A 665 4.83 20.02 13.84
N LYS A 666 5.48 21.08 14.30
CA LYS A 666 4.95 21.97 15.34
C LYS A 666 4.12 23.08 14.71
N ASN A 667 2.80 22.88 14.65
CA ASN A 667 1.86 23.85 14.04
C ASN A 667 1.79 25.22 14.72
N TYR A 668 2.33 25.34 15.94
CA TYR A 668 2.39 26.58 16.71
C TYR A 668 3.71 27.35 16.52
N ASP A 669 4.71 26.75 15.87
CA ASP A 669 6.01 27.39 15.63
C ASP A 669 6.07 27.94 14.20
N GLU A 670 5.76 29.23 14.05
CA GLU A 670 5.74 29.92 12.75
C GLU A 670 7.09 29.86 12.00
N SER A 671 8.20 29.69 12.72
CA SER A 671 9.52 29.60 12.09
C SER A 671 9.69 28.34 11.23
N ARG A 672 8.93 27.27 11.52
CA ARG A 672 8.94 26.00 10.77
C ARG A 672 8.15 26.06 9.45
N TRP A 673 7.33 27.11 9.28
CA TRP A 673 6.39 27.25 8.17
C TRP A 673 6.85 28.32 7.17
N LYS A 674 8.14 28.24 6.80
CA LYS A 674 8.76 29.07 5.79
C LYS A 674 9.44 28.23 4.71
N VAL A 675 9.45 28.77 3.50
CA VAL A 675 10.15 28.24 2.32
C VAL A 675 10.76 29.40 1.55
N TYR A 676 11.49 29.14 0.48
CA TYR A 676 11.97 30.16 -0.44
C TYR A 676 10.99 30.35 -1.61
N ASP A 677 10.91 31.55 -2.16
CA ASP A 677 10.35 31.77 -3.49
C ASP A 677 11.45 31.62 -4.54
N GLY A 678 11.36 30.57 -5.36
CA GLY A 678 12.31 30.24 -6.42
C GLY A 678 12.55 31.35 -7.45
N ARG A 679 11.67 32.36 -7.53
CA ARG A 679 11.85 33.51 -8.43
C ARG A 679 12.95 34.47 -8.00
N ASN A 680 13.19 34.63 -6.70
CA ASN A 680 14.04 35.68 -6.15
C ASN A 680 14.84 35.27 -4.88
N GLY A 681 14.66 34.04 -4.39
CA GLY A 681 15.37 33.51 -3.23
C GLY A 681 14.93 34.08 -1.87
N GLN A 682 13.87 34.89 -1.82
CA GLN A 682 13.36 35.44 -0.56
C GLN A 682 12.58 34.38 0.22
N GLU A 683 12.65 34.44 1.55
CA GLU A 683 11.78 33.62 2.40
C GLU A 683 10.31 34.05 2.25
N MET A 684 9.42 33.07 2.19
CA MET A 684 7.98 33.24 2.19
C MET A 684 7.33 32.27 3.19
N ALA A 685 6.29 32.75 3.88
CA ALA A 685 5.49 31.92 4.76
C ALA A 685 4.59 30.96 3.96
N ILE A 686 4.36 29.77 4.51
CA ILE A 686 3.44 28.76 3.97
C ILE A 686 2.42 28.36 5.04
N PRO A 687 1.22 27.89 4.66
CA PRO A 687 0.27 27.39 5.65
C PRO A 687 0.80 26.08 6.27
N PRO A 688 0.33 25.69 7.47
CA PRO A 688 0.71 24.43 8.11
C PRO A 688 0.08 23.21 7.41
N ALA A 689 0.51 22.91 6.19
CA ALA A 689 0.04 21.75 5.42
C ALA A 689 1.10 21.17 4.44
N PRO A 690 1.32 19.84 4.45
CA PRO A 690 0.79 18.89 5.44
C PRO A 690 1.45 19.10 6.82
N GLU A 691 0.78 18.72 7.91
CA GLU A 691 1.22 18.93 9.30
C GLU A 691 2.09 17.78 9.86
N PHE A 692 2.21 16.70 9.10
CA PHE A 692 3.10 15.57 9.35
C PHE A 692 3.57 15.00 8.02
N LEU A 693 4.62 14.18 8.07
CA LEU A 693 4.92 13.23 7.00
C LEU A 693 4.41 11.84 7.37
N ILE A 694 4.48 11.44 8.64
CA ILE A 694 3.88 10.18 9.06
C ILE A 694 3.37 10.28 10.49
N THR A 695 2.11 9.88 10.68
CA THR A 695 1.43 9.91 11.97
C THR A 695 0.48 8.72 12.09
N THR A 696 -0.10 8.55 13.27
CA THR A 696 -1.20 7.61 13.52
C THR A 696 -2.51 8.35 13.78
N ALA A 697 -3.62 7.70 13.43
CA ALA A 697 -4.97 8.09 13.85
C ALA A 697 -5.65 6.92 14.58
N GLU A 698 -6.62 7.21 15.45
CA GLU A 698 -7.25 6.19 16.31
C GLU A 698 -8.50 5.58 15.69
N THR A 699 -9.33 6.41 15.04
CA THR A 699 -10.59 5.97 14.42
C THR A 699 -10.65 6.34 12.93
N TRP A 700 -11.46 5.60 12.16
CA TRP A 700 -11.64 5.89 10.74
C TRP A 700 -12.33 7.25 10.50
N GLN A 701 -13.17 7.68 11.44
CA GLN A 701 -13.85 8.97 11.43
C GLN A 701 -12.85 10.13 11.55
N GLU A 702 -11.95 10.05 12.54
CA GLU A 702 -10.84 11.00 12.69
C GLU A 702 -9.94 11.00 11.44
N THR A 703 -9.63 9.80 10.95
CA THR A 703 -8.78 9.60 9.76
C THR A 703 -9.32 10.35 8.56
N CYS A 704 -10.63 10.34 8.29
CA CYS A 704 -11.23 11.11 7.20
C CYS A 704 -10.92 12.61 7.28
N VAL A 705 -10.97 13.20 8.48
CA VAL A 705 -10.67 14.62 8.68
C VAL A 705 -9.18 14.91 8.44
N ILE A 706 -8.32 14.06 9.00
CA ILE A 706 -6.86 14.18 8.86
C ILE A 706 -6.44 14.08 7.38
N LEU A 707 -6.96 13.09 6.66
CA LEU A 707 -6.65 12.86 5.25
C LEU A 707 -7.05 14.06 4.39
N ALA A 708 -8.26 14.59 4.58
CA ALA A 708 -8.74 15.74 3.80
C ALA A 708 -7.90 17.01 4.06
N LYS A 709 -7.60 17.31 5.33
CA LYS A 709 -6.76 18.46 5.71
C LYS A 709 -5.38 18.37 5.06
N ASN A 710 -4.76 17.19 5.12
CA ASN A 710 -3.38 16.99 4.69
C ASN A 710 -3.24 16.80 3.18
N CYS A 711 -4.32 16.93 2.40
CA CYS A 711 -4.28 17.17 0.95
C CYS A 711 -4.08 18.65 0.58
N ILE A 712 -4.26 19.59 1.51
CA ILE A 712 -3.98 21.02 1.29
C ILE A 712 -2.49 21.21 0.96
N ARG A 713 -2.20 22.11 0.01
CA ARG A 713 -0.82 22.42 -0.39
C ARG A 713 -0.59 23.93 -0.47
N PRO A 714 0.64 24.41 -0.20
CA PRO A 714 0.98 25.82 -0.32
C PRO A 714 0.53 26.46 -1.65
N SER A 715 0.71 25.74 -2.76
CA SER A 715 0.43 26.21 -4.11
C SER A 715 -0.99 26.00 -4.63
N ASP A 716 -1.95 25.55 -3.80
CA ASP A 716 -3.35 25.47 -4.23
C ASP A 716 -3.80 26.83 -4.80
N ASN A 717 -4.50 26.85 -5.93
CA ASN A 717 -5.13 28.08 -6.39
C ASN A 717 -6.37 28.41 -5.52
N ASN A 718 -7.00 29.57 -5.73
CA ASN A 718 -8.14 29.97 -4.90
C ASN A 718 -9.29 28.96 -4.93
N MET A 719 -9.63 28.44 -6.12
CA MET A 719 -10.70 27.46 -6.27
C MET A 719 -10.36 26.13 -5.60
N GLY A 720 -9.14 25.63 -5.80
CA GLY A 720 -8.68 24.39 -5.20
C GLY A 720 -8.62 24.47 -3.69
N ARG A 721 -8.12 25.58 -3.14
CA ARG A 721 -8.14 25.82 -1.68
C ARG A 721 -9.57 25.85 -1.14
N SER A 722 -10.49 26.52 -1.83
CA SER A 722 -11.91 26.55 -1.47
C SER A 722 -12.54 25.15 -1.43
N ILE A 723 -12.26 24.31 -2.42
CA ILE A 723 -12.73 22.92 -2.48
C ILE A 723 -12.16 22.09 -1.32
N LYS A 724 -10.84 22.14 -1.10
CA LYS A 724 -10.20 21.38 -0.02
C LYS A 724 -10.66 21.82 1.37
N LEU A 725 -10.80 23.13 1.59
CA LEU A 725 -11.37 23.67 2.84
C LEU A 725 -12.83 23.24 3.02
N THR A 726 -13.63 23.26 1.96
CA THR A 726 -15.02 22.78 2.03
C THR A 726 -15.08 21.35 2.52
N HIS A 727 -14.33 20.44 1.88
CA HIS A 727 -14.34 19.03 2.27
C HIS A 727 -13.81 18.79 3.67
N TRP A 728 -12.67 19.39 4.04
CA TRP A 728 -12.10 19.20 5.38
C TRP A 728 -13.03 19.73 6.48
N MET A 729 -13.58 20.93 6.33
CA MET A 729 -14.48 21.52 7.32
C MET A 729 -15.77 20.72 7.46
N GLU A 730 -16.38 20.29 6.34
CA GLU A 730 -17.58 19.43 6.38
C GLU A 730 -17.30 18.06 7.00
N LEU A 731 -16.14 17.46 6.72
CA LEU A 731 -15.75 16.19 7.33
C LEU A 731 -15.55 16.34 8.84
N SER A 732 -14.93 17.43 9.28
CA SER A 732 -14.76 17.74 10.70
C SER A 732 -16.12 17.92 11.40
N GLU A 733 -17.04 18.68 10.80
CA GLU A 733 -18.39 18.84 11.34
C GLU A 733 -19.14 17.51 11.38
N LYS A 734 -19.04 16.69 10.32
CA LYS A 734 -19.72 15.40 10.20
C LYS A 734 -19.22 14.36 11.23
N TYR A 735 -17.91 14.25 11.39
CA TYR A 735 -17.29 13.15 12.13
C TYR A 735 -16.79 13.51 13.52
N LEU A 736 -16.41 14.77 13.73
CA LEU A 736 -15.92 15.28 15.02
C LEU A 736 -16.91 16.24 15.69
N GLY A 737 -17.99 16.64 15.00
CA GLY A 737 -19.00 17.55 15.53
C GLY A 737 -18.51 18.99 15.74
N ILE A 738 -17.31 19.32 15.23
CA ILE A 738 -16.65 20.60 15.45
C ILE A 738 -16.21 21.23 14.13
N MET A 739 -16.26 22.56 14.08
CA MET A 739 -15.56 23.34 13.06
C MET A 739 -14.06 23.35 13.41
N PRO A 740 -13.14 23.07 12.47
CA PRO A 740 -11.72 23.06 12.79
C PRO A 740 -11.27 24.44 13.30
N GLU A 741 -10.62 24.50 14.46
CA GLU A 741 -10.23 25.78 15.09
C GLU A 741 -9.19 26.57 14.28
N ASP A 742 -8.40 25.87 13.46
CA ASP A 742 -7.29 26.43 12.70
C ASP A 742 -7.61 26.69 11.21
N TRP A 743 -8.89 26.59 10.82
CA TRP A 743 -9.34 26.76 9.44
C TRP A 743 -8.88 28.08 8.79
N TRP A 744 -8.85 29.16 9.56
CA TRP A 744 -8.49 30.51 9.12
C TRP A 744 -7.01 30.62 8.69
N LYS A 745 -6.12 29.74 9.19
CA LYS A 745 -4.69 29.73 8.84
C LYS A 745 -4.44 29.41 7.36
N TYR A 746 -5.44 28.86 6.68
CA TYR A 746 -5.36 28.43 5.29
C TYR A 746 -6.03 29.42 4.31
N VAL A 747 -6.54 30.54 4.81
CA VAL A 747 -7.23 31.57 4.02
C VAL A 747 -6.25 32.69 3.67
N ARG A 748 -6.01 32.89 2.37
CA ARG A 748 -5.14 33.97 1.85
C ARG A 748 -5.95 35.11 1.23
N HIS A 749 -7.16 34.80 0.78
CA HIS A 749 -8.06 35.69 0.04
C HIS A 749 -9.51 35.20 0.21
N GLU A 750 -10.53 36.06 0.01
CA GLU A 750 -11.95 35.66 0.21
C GLU A 750 -12.41 34.55 -0.74
N ALA A 751 -11.65 34.36 -1.82
CA ALA A 751 -11.89 33.34 -2.83
C ALA A 751 -11.45 31.93 -2.36
N ASP A 752 -10.59 31.84 -1.33
CA ASP A 752 -10.26 30.56 -0.68
C ASP A 752 -11.41 30.06 0.21
N LEU A 753 -12.36 30.91 0.59
CA LEU A 753 -13.47 30.51 1.47
C LEU A 753 -14.46 29.58 0.73
N PRO A 754 -14.96 28.51 1.38
CA PRO A 754 -16.07 27.70 0.90
C PRO A 754 -17.23 28.56 0.40
N LEU A 755 -17.62 28.36 -0.87
CA LEU A 755 -18.58 29.25 -1.54
C LEU A 755 -19.94 29.32 -0.81
N SER A 756 -20.43 28.18 -0.31
CA SER A 756 -21.72 28.06 0.39
C SER A 756 -21.74 28.74 1.76
N LYS A 757 -20.60 28.75 2.47
CA LYS A 757 -20.46 29.33 3.81
C LYS A 757 -19.69 30.66 3.84
N ARG A 758 -19.34 31.23 2.68
CA ARG A 758 -18.43 32.39 2.58
C ARG A 758 -18.84 33.56 3.47
N GLU A 759 -20.12 33.94 3.46
CA GLU A 759 -20.58 35.08 4.26
C GLU A 759 -20.44 34.82 5.76
N GLU A 760 -20.81 33.62 6.22
CA GLU A 760 -20.67 33.22 7.62
C GLU A 760 -19.20 33.23 8.05
N LEU A 761 -18.32 32.67 7.21
CA LEU A 761 -16.89 32.61 7.48
C LEU A 761 -16.23 33.99 7.48
N LEU A 762 -16.65 34.91 6.62
CA LEU A 762 -16.21 36.31 6.68
C LEU A 762 -16.61 36.97 8.02
N LYS A 763 -17.80 36.68 8.55
CA LYS A 763 -18.25 37.22 9.84
C LYS A 763 -17.39 36.68 10.98
N LYS A 764 -17.03 35.40 10.92
CA LYS A 764 -16.11 34.77 11.89
C LYS A 764 -14.70 35.37 11.82
N LEU A 765 -14.16 35.61 10.63
CA LEU A 765 -12.85 36.25 10.48
C LEU A 765 -12.82 37.66 11.08
N GLU A 766 -13.88 38.45 10.87
CA GLU A 766 -14.00 39.78 11.47
C GLU A 766 -14.19 39.70 13.00
N ALA A 767 -15.13 38.89 13.48
CA ALA A 767 -15.53 38.85 14.88
C ALA A 767 -14.54 38.12 15.80
N GLU A 768 -13.95 37.02 15.34
CA GLU A 768 -13.12 36.12 16.15
C GLU A 768 -11.61 36.33 15.91
N HIS A 769 -11.22 36.82 14.73
CA HIS A 769 -9.82 37.01 14.35
C HIS A 769 -9.42 38.46 14.04
N GLY A 770 -10.37 39.40 14.11
CA GLY A 770 -10.10 40.83 13.93
C GLY A 770 -9.72 41.25 12.51
N TRP A 771 -10.13 40.47 11.49
CA TRP A 771 -9.84 40.81 10.08
C TRP A 771 -10.75 41.94 9.58
N GLU A 772 -10.21 42.82 8.73
CA GLU A 772 -10.98 43.92 8.15
C GLU A 772 -11.68 43.45 6.87
N ILE A 773 -13.01 43.59 6.81
CA ILE A 773 -13.83 43.11 5.69
C ILE A 773 -14.53 44.28 4.97
N ASP A 774 -14.41 44.35 3.64
CA ASP A 774 -15.28 45.19 2.81
C ASP A 774 -16.60 44.44 2.61
N TRP A 775 -17.59 44.69 3.47
CA TRP A 775 -18.90 44.06 3.39
C TRP A 775 -19.70 44.40 2.14
N LYS A 776 -19.40 45.52 1.46
CA LYS A 776 -20.07 45.89 0.21
C LYS A 776 -19.61 44.98 -0.93
N LYS A 777 -18.32 44.62 -0.97
CA LYS A 777 -17.75 43.72 -1.97
C LYS A 777 -17.58 42.28 -1.48
N LYS A 778 -17.81 42.03 -0.20
CA LYS A 778 -17.54 40.79 0.55
C LYS A 778 -16.08 40.34 0.37
N LYS A 779 -15.12 41.25 0.60
CA LYS A 779 -13.68 41.03 0.42
C LYS A 779 -12.89 41.21 1.70
N ILE A 780 -11.78 40.49 1.81
CA ILE A 780 -10.82 40.68 2.91
C ILE A 780 -9.88 41.84 2.54
N ILE A 781 -9.77 42.84 3.42
CA ILE A 781 -8.87 43.99 3.27
C ILE A 781 -7.52 43.72 3.95
N SER A 782 -7.56 43.24 5.20
CA SER A 782 -6.38 42.91 6.00
C SER A 782 -6.67 41.76 6.96
N GLY A 783 -5.63 41.04 7.39
CA GLY A 783 -5.75 39.86 8.27
C GLY A 783 -4.87 38.67 7.87
N PRO A 784 -4.93 38.16 6.63
CA PRO A 784 -4.14 37.00 6.22
C PRO A 784 -2.63 37.21 6.42
N ALA A 785 -1.99 36.32 7.17
CA ALA A 785 -0.54 36.31 7.33
C ALA A 785 0.20 35.88 6.05
N ILE A 786 -0.50 35.15 5.16
CA ILE A 786 0.02 34.63 3.89
C ILE A 786 -0.78 35.26 2.76
N LYS A 787 -0.08 35.86 1.80
CA LYS A 787 -0.69 36.47 0.61
C LYS A 787 -0.86 35.44 -0.50
N PHE A 788 -1.92 35.58 -1.30
CA PHE A 788 -2.04 34.85 -2.55
C PHE A 788 -1.17 35.49 -3.63
N ASP A 789 -0.25 34.72 -4.21
CA ASP A 789 0.53 35.09 -5.38
C ASP A 789 0.56 33.91 -6.36
N VAL A 790 -0.10 34.09 -7.52
CA VAL A 790 -0.23 33.06 -8.56
C VAL A 790 1.12 32.70 -9.19
N SER A 791 2.10 33.58 -9.09
CA SER A 791 3.42 33.42 -9.72
C SER A 791 4.49 32.91 -8.75
N ALA A 792 4.21 32.86 -7.44
CA ALA A 792 5.15 32.38 -6.43
C ALA A 792 5.63 30.94 -6.73
N GLN A 793 6.91 30.69 -6.48
CA GLN A 793 7.53 29.39 -6.68
C GLN A 793 8.02 28.82 -5.35
N PRO A 794 7.14 28.39 -4.43
CA PRO A 794 7.56 27.87 -3.14
C PRO A 794 8.46 26.65 -3.32
N THR A 795 9.61 26.67 -2.64
CA THR A 795 10.59 25.57 -2.61
C THR A 795 11.37 25.58 -1.32
N ASN A 796 11.64 24.41 -0.76
CA ASN A 796 12.54 24.24 0.38
C ASN A 796 14.02 24.24 -0.06
N LEU A 797 14.30 24.20 -1.35
CA LEU A 797 15.64 24.05 -1.91
C LEU A 797 16.18 25.39 -2.40
N LYS A 798 17.04 26.02 -1.59
CA LYS A 798 17.69 27.29 -1.96
C LYS A 798 18.43 27.24 -3.29
N ARG A 799 19.01 26.08 -3.65
CA ARG A 799 19.71 25.87 -4.94
C ARG A 799 18.80 26.00 -6.18
N LEU A 800 17.47 25.96 -6.02
CA LEU A 800 16.51 26.12 -7.10
C LEU A 800 16.05 27.58 -7.27
N CYS A 801 16.49 28.48 -6.38
CA CYS A 801 16.15 29.88 -6.46
C CYS A 801 17.06 30.60 -7.45
N LYS A 802 16.51 31.54 -8.22
CA LYS A 802 17.33 32.53 -8.92
C LYS A 802 18.05 33.40 -7.86
N GLU A 803 19.35 33.64 -8.05
CA GLU A 803 20.08 34.60 -7.23
C GLU A 803 19.36 35.97 -7.31
N ALA A 804 19.24 36.64 -6.15
CA ALA A 804 18.51 37.89 -5.99
C ALA A 804 19.19 39.07 -6.70
#